data_AF-A0A0P0BZ20-F1
#
_entry.id   AF-A0A0P0BZ20-F1
#
_cell.length_a   1.000
_cell.length_b   1.000
_cell.length_c   1.000
_cell.angle_alpha   90.00
_cell.angle_beta   90.00
_cell.angle_gamma   90.00
#
_symmetry.space_group_name_H-M   'P 1'
#
loop_
_entity.id
_entity.type
_entity.pdbx_description
1 polymer ?
#
loop_
_entity_poly.entity_id
_entity_poly.type
_entity_poly.pdbx_seq_one_letter_code
_entity_poly.pdbx_strand_id
1 'polypeptide(L)'
;MTYVVGDYRTTGSGTLNSTVENKLLEQYTSEGTWVVASSQLPSTATLFIEHDIQLAGTLQLSNLHIASNKVFTVSANASLVAGNKLTVAASAEMVQEGSVESRGLLQLQPLSKLTIKSPTYKASSPIWAGTEEIDATSEVRIVSAASNAVLFSSSQLSAQPHGYWFGKLSIAPTSTNGQWHLTDSSAPLAAQTFSTSLPASSSLLLLAGTGLSLQFGQDLRLSGGTYVMQNQSSGTGMLSITGELALQNATLSLNQTSSSEAITTINLKGHLSLDATSIIHNSSTVDTKASGIRFNGNTWQTIQVAGQVNHVSLFVGAGAQVKLGHSLRLNPINSVYAGTLVVENGGNLDFGTDATGNGFQVQGQGYFRMDQGGTLYITSAQGINTTGTEGNVQVSESRRAFTTLGTFIYNGKVPQQTGNAFPTTASGKVVIIDNPASVTLTNTIGFSVNTSVSPHGGRLEIKQGTFITTPTADVTGGGRLVMSGGTYRIARLGTIVPQLTGAYELTGGTIELNGNGEQILRGGTSYTYYNVLISGINENGTNAKTISTTTTINQNLTILPNAILDISNKSLKGDAGLTMTGGLFRTSRTSGSLPELLGRNTSYNLSGGTIEFYGSTNGQNQSIRGTYGTSQKIIYHNLLLTAAEANTLNETGNQLFSANFDVAGTLTVKAPAVLQIASNRAVGGTGNFIVEPGATLLYGSPQGIKLTGTGTLDGNVRVSGTRSFSPLANYGFIGNSDMVTGDGLPGTVANLLVAKISGGVTLSKPVQVTHVFTHKSGLFKTDVHELFLLKEETSVLQLTDPNFYIQGNLRRAVGSSGTYSFPVGNGAGKRQFDIISNGLSGNDFRSIVVGFKPLPSAQSASDMSLTENGLTYTHIESEGVWFVEPNTTPANGNFTALASLNGFTNLSDNRFALLVRPIGSINNKDWTTGGGTLEDAGKDGRTVSSGYAKRSFITTFGQVGIANIETVLPVTWLHVKAERKNQQVQVLWATATEINNDRFEVECSKDGKNFLKVGEVAGAGNSIITKEYQFQHVSPETATAYYRVKQIDFDGKYEYSKVVAVKAGKEALAQVALYPNPSQDFLHLLNITIEPSTMIEILDAKGKRINQIKPVLTGEATVVPVQHLSSGTYILRIQKAGTILQQRFVKL
;
A
#
# COMPACT_ATOMS: atom_id res chain seq x y z
N MET A 1 61.39 -49.26 -44.93
CA MET A 1 60.96 -50.60 -45.40
C MET A 1 62.09 -51.57 -45.18
N THR A 2 61.79 -52.82 -44.84
CA THR A 2 62.78 -53.89 -44.71
C THR A 2 62.64 -54.79 -45.93
N TYR A 3 63.67 -54.86 -46.78
CA TYR A 3 63.67 -55.71 -47.96
C TYR A 3 63.89 -57.18 -47.56
N VAL A 4 63.24 -58.10 -48.27
CA VAL A 4 63.40 -59.55 -48.11
C VAL A 4 64.08 -60.14 -49.34
N VAL A 5 64.74 -61.29 -49.14
CA VAL A 5 65.40 -62.01 -50.24
C VAL A 5 64.39 -62.31 -51.34
N GLY A 6 64.70 -61.90 -52.57
CA GLY A 6 63.81 -62.03 -53.73
C GLY A 6 63.04 -60.76 -54.09
N ASP A 7 63.16 -59.68 -53.33
CA ASP A 7 62.65 -58.36 -53.71
C ASP A 7 63.46 -57.77 -54.87
N TYR A 8 62.79 -56.96 -55.68
CA TYR A 8 63.40 -56.25 -56.82
C TYR A 8 63.28 -54.74 -56.62
N ARG A 9 64.28 -53.97 -57.05
CA ARG A 9 64.21 -52.49 -57.08
C ARG A 9 64.70 -51.92 -58.40
N THR A 10 64.28 -50.70 -58.71
CA THR A 10 64.80 -49.97 -59.87
C THR A 10 66.06 -49.17 -59.55
N THR A 11 67.06 -49.18 -60.43
CA THR A 11 68.38 -48.55 -60.22
C THR A 11 68.55 -47.17 -60.88
N GLY A 12 67.63 -46.78 -61.75
CA GLY A 12 67.64 -45.48 -62.43
C GLY A 12 66.32 -45.19 -63.13
N SER A 13 66.12 -43.94 -63.57
CA SER A 13 64.92 -43.54 -64.32
C SER A 13 64.97 -44.07 -65.76
N GLY A 14 63.83 -44.43 -66.34
CA GLY A 14 63.77 -44.90 -67.72
C GLY A 14 62.56 -45.76 -68.07
N THR A 15 62.63 -46.47 -69.20
CA THR A 15 61.55 -47.35 -69.67
C THR A 15 61.78 -48.79 -69.21
N LEU A 16 60.85 -49.32 -68.41
CA LEU A 16 60.84 -50.72 -68.01
C LEU A 16 60.09 -51.54 -69.07
N ASN A 17 60.80 -52.39 -69.81
CA ASN A 17 60.23 -53.45 -70.65
C ASN A 17 60.42 -54.79 -69.93
N SER A 18 59.42 -55.67 -69.97
CA SER A 18 59.45 -56.98 -69.30
C SER A 18 60.37 -58.02 -69.96
N THR A 19 61.33 -57.61 -70.79
CA THR A 19 62.28 -58.50 -71.49
C THR A 19 63.62 -58.63 -70.74
N VAL A 20 64.33 -59.73 -71.03
CA VAL A 20 65.38 -60.42 -70.22
C VAL A 20 66.63 -59.58 -69.83
N GLU A 21 66.84 -58.37 -70.36
CA GLU A 21 68.07 -57.57 -70.15
C GLU A 21 67.81 -56.13 -69.68
N ASN A 22 66.93 -55.93 -68.69
CA ASN A 22 66.74 -54.59 -68.18
C ASN A 22 67.79 -54.23 -67.11
N LYS A 23 68.84 -53.49 -67.51
CA LYS A 23 69.89 -52.95 -66.61
C LYS A 23 69.34 -52.06 -65.48
N LEU A 24 68.05 -51.73 -65.52
CA LEU A 24 67.35 -50.90 -64.56
C LEU A 24 66.83 -51.66 -63.33
N LEU A 25 67.05 -52.98 -63.20
CA LEU A 25 66.57 -53.77 -62.07
C LEU A 25 67.72 -54.43 -61.29
N GLU A 26 67.64 -54.36 -59.96
CA GLU A 26 68.43 -55.17 -59.04
C GLU A 26 67.52 -56.10 -58.24
N GLN A 27 68.01 -57.31 -57.93
CA GLN A 27 67.38 -58.27 -57.03
C GLN A 27 68.15 -58.34 -55.71
N TYR A 28 67.43 -58.41 -54.58
CA TYR A 28 68.01 -58.56 -53.25
C TYR A 28 68.34 -60.03 -52.97
N THR A 29 69.61 -60.34 -52.75
CA THR A 29 70.10 -61.72 -52.59
C THR A 29 70.13 -62.16 -51.12
N SER A 30 70.32 -63.46 -50.88
CA SER A 30 70.49 -64.03 -49.54
C SER A 30 71.72 -63.50 -48.79
N GLU A 31 72.64 -62.84 -49.49
CA GLU A 31 73.84 -62.19 -48.94
C GLU A 31 73.56 -60.78 -48.41
N GLY A 32 72.32 -60.29 -48.55
CA GLY A 32 71.92 -58.94 -48.13
C GLY A 32 72.39 -57.83 -49.08
N THR A 33 72.78 -58.18 -50.31
CA THR A 33 73.26 -57.24 -51.33
C THR A 33 72.32 -57.19 -52.53
N TRP A 34 72.29 -56.05 -53.20
CA TRP A 34 71.58 -55.88 -54.46
C TRP A 34 72.49 -56.24 -55.63
N VAL A 35 71.99 -57.08 -56.55
CA VAL A 35 72.73 -57.52 -57.73
C VAL A 35 71.84 -57.31 -58.96
N VAL A 36 72.42 -56.91 -60.10
CA VAL A 36 71.67 -56.70 -61.35
C VAL A 36 70.87 -57.95 -61.70
N ALA A 37 69.57 -57.78 -61.93
CA ALA A 37 68.66 -58.89 -62.21
C ALA A 37 69.02 -59.57 -63.54
N SER A 38 69.30 -60.88 -63.49
CA SER A 38 69.66 -61.69 -64.66
C SER A 38 68.51 -62.55 -65.22
N SER A 39 67.32 -62.46 -64.62
CA SER A 39 66.12 -63.22 -65.01
C SER A 39 64.91 -62.31 -65.20
N GLN A 40 63.94 -62.80 -65.97
CA GLN A 40 62.62 -62.19 -66.07
C GLN A 40 62.02 -62.01 -64.68
N LEU A 41 61.37 -60.87 -64.45
CA LEU A 41 60.72 -60.59 -63.17
C LEU A 41 59.57 -61.60 -62.95
N PRO A 42 59.60 -62.43 -61.88
CA PRO A 42 58.58 -63.45 -61.69
C PRO A 42 57.24 -62.84 -61.24
N SER A 43 56.14 -63.49 -61.59
CA SER A 43 54.79 -63.06 -61.23
C SER A 43 54.52 -63.08 -59.72
N THR A 44 55.39 -63.71 -58.92
CA THR A 44 55.36 -63.72 -57.45
C THR A 44 56.20 -62.61 -56.82
N ALA A 45 56.90 -61.78 -57.60
CA ALA A 45 57.83 -60.78 -57.10
C ALA A 45 57.15 -59.61 -56.35
N THR A 46 57.93 -58.99 -55.45
CA THR A 46 57.70 -57.63 -54.96
C THR A 46 58.66 -56.69 -55.67
N LEU A 47 58.14 -55.67 -56.36
CA LEU A 47 58.94 -54.67 -57.06
C LEU A 47 58.85 -53.30 -56.37
N PHE A 48 60.00 -52.68 -56.09
CA PHE A 48 60.16 -51.34 -55.55
C PHE A 48 60.59 -50.38 -56.66
N ILE A 49 59.73 -49.42 -57.00
CA ILE A 49 60.04 -48.34 -57.94
C ILE A 49 60.71 -47.21 -57.14
N GLU A 50 62.04 -47.14 -57.20
CA GLU A 50 62.85 -46.12 -56.49
C GLU A 50 63.22 -44.92 -57.39
N HIS A 51 62.82 -44.96 -58.66
CA HIS A 51 63.13 -43.98 -59.71
C HIS A 51 61.89 -43.72 -60.58
N ASP A 52 61.91 -42.69 -61.43
CA ASP A 52 60.79 -42.42 -62.33
C ASP A 52 60.80 -43.43 -63.48
N ILE A 53 59.73 -44.19 -63.62
CA ILE A 53 59.68 -45.35 -64.51
C ILE A 53 58.47 -45.27 -65.42
N GLN A 54 58.71 -45.54 -66.70
CA GLN A 54 57.66 -45.75 -67.69
C GLN A 54 57.61 -47.23 -68.08
N LEU A 55 56.53 -47.92 -67.75
CA LEU A 55 56.29 -49.29 -68.20
C LEU A 55 55.84 -49.30 -69.66
N ALA A 56 56.51 -50.10 -70.48
CA ALA A 56 56.10 -50.44 -71.84
C ALA A 56 56.02 -51.98 -71.94
N GLY A 57 54.82 -52.50 -72.28
CA GLY A 57 54.53 -53.94 -72.31
C GLY A 57 53.83 -54.49 -71.06
N THR A 58 53.75 -55.82 -70.96
CA THR A 58 53.00 -56.50 -69.89
C THR A 58 53.92 -56.85 -68.71
N LEU A 59 53.52 -56.46 -67.50
CA LEU A 59 54.21 -56.74 -66.25
C LEU A 59 53.23 -57.37 -65.25
N GLN A 60 53.56 -58.56 -64.74
CA GLN A 60 52.77 -59.25 -63.72
C GLN A 60 53.65 -59.50 -62.49
N LEU A 61 53.13 -59.24 -61.29
CA LEU A 61 53.86 -59.35 -60.02
C LEU A 61 52.90 -59.49 -58.84
N SER A 62 53.41 -59.94 -57.69
CA SER A 62 52.60 -60.11 -56.47
C SER A 62 52.40 -58.77 -55.79
N ASN A 63 53.47 -58.00 -55.61
CA ASN A 63 53.41 -56.70 -54.95
C ASN A 63 54.15 -55.63 -55.76
N LEU A 64 53.61 -54.42 -55.81
CA LEU A 64 54.28 -53.24 -56.36
C LEU A 64 54.29 -52.13 -55.32
N HIS A 65 55.46 -51.53 -55.10
CA HIS A 65 55.63 -50.38 -54.22
C HIS A 65 56.29 -49.24 -54.98
N ILE A 66 55.61 -48.10 -55.09
CA ILE A 66 56.15 -46.88 -55.67
C ILE A 66 56.67 -46.01 -54.53
N ALA A 67 57.98 -45.77 -54.49
CA ALA A 67 58.61 -45.00 -53.42
C ALA A 67 58.20 -43.51 -53.47
N SER A 68 58.33 -42.82 -52.33
CA SER A 68 57.94 -41.41 -52.21
C SER A 68 58.60 -40.51 -53.24
N ASN A 69 57.83 -39.54 -53.76
CA ASN A 69 58.24 -38.58 -54.79
C ASN A 69 58.65 -39.22 -56.14
N LYS A 70 58.21 -40.44 -56.44
CA LYS A 70 58.47 -41.10 -57.72
C LYS A 70 57.23 -41.19 -58.58
N VAL A 71 57.43 -41.18 -59.89
CA VAL A 71 56.37 -41.34 -60.88
C VAL A 71 56.49 -42.68 -61.59
N PHE A 72 55.42 -43.47 -61.55
CA PHE A 72 55.32 -44.72 -62.31
C PHE A 72 54.22 -44.61 -63.37
N THR A 73 54.60 -44.61 -64.64
CA THR A 73 53.66 -44.46 -65.77
C THR A 73 53.47 -45.79 -66.50
N VAL A 74 52.25 -46.30 -66.58
CA VAL A 74 51.87 -47.44 -67.43
C VAL A 74 51.41 -46.90 -68.78
N SER A 75 52.24 -47.04 -69.82
CA SER A 75 51.96 -46.47 -71.16
C SER A 75 50.70 -47.06 -71.82
N ALA A 76 50.10 -46.37 -72.80
CA ALA A 76 48.83 -46.73 -73.44
C ALA A 76 48.67 -48.18 -73.95
N ASN A 77 49.76 -48.87 -74.28
CA ASN A 77 49.76 -50.27 -74.75
C ASN A 77 50.40 -51.26 -73.74
N ALA A 78 50.66 -50.81 -72.52
CA ALA A 78 51.20 -51.63 -71.44
C ALA A 78 50.07 -52.22 -70.57
N SER A 79 50.38 -53.33 -69.90
CA SER A 79 49.44 -53.97 -68.96
C SER A 79 50.17 -54.31 -67.66
N LEU A 80 49.73 -53.74 -66.54
CA LEU A 80 50.22 -54.08 -65.21
C LEU A 80 49.19 -54.96 -64.50
N VAL A 81 49.63 -56.09 -63.95
CA VAL A 81 48.84 -56.92 -63.03
C VAL A 81 49.56 -57.07 -61.70
N ALA A 82 48.98 -56.51 -60.62
CA ALA A 82 49.45 -56.72 -59.26
C ALA A 82 48.52 -57.71 -58.53
N GLY A 83 49.06 -58.85 -58.07
CA GLY A 83 48.26 -59.93 -57.50
C GLY A 83 47.72 -59.63 -56.09
N ASN A 84 48.58 -59.16 -55.19
CA ASN A 84 48.31 -59.05 -53.75
C ASN A 84 48.31 -57.62 -53.21
N LYS A 85 49.25 -56.75 -53.63
CA LYS A 85 49.32 -55.38 -53.10
C LYS A 85 49.93 -54.39 -54.09
N LEU A 86 49.28 -53.24 -54.29
CA LEU A 86 49.84 -52.06 -54.94
C LEU A 86 49.93 -50.94 -53.92
N THR A 87 51.10 -50.38 -53.68
CA THR A 87 51.30 -49.25 -52.78
C THR A 87 51.87 -48.07 -53.54
N VAL A 88 51.18 -46.94 -53.48
CA VAL A 88 51.70 -45.64 -53.91
C VAL A 88 52.09 -44.88 -52.64
N ALA A 89 53.40 -44.75 -52.39
CA ALA A 89 53.88 -44.13 -51.16
C ALA A 89 53.59 -42.62 -51.11
N ALA A 90 53.83 -42.02 -49.95
CA ALA A 90 53.53 -40.61 -49.73
C ALA A 90 54.17 -39.72 -50.82
N SER A 91 53.38 -38.80 -51.39
CA SER A 91 53.80 -37.89 -52.47
C SER A 91 54.25 -38.55 -53.79
N ALA A 92 54.06 -39.86 -53.97
CA ALA A 92 54.33 -40.55 -55.24
C ALA A 92 53.14 -40.46 -56.21
N GLU A 93 53.37 -40.65 -57.50
CA GLU A 93 52.33 -40.65 -58.53
C GLU A 93 52.38 -41.92 -59.39
N MET A 94 51.22 -42.53 -59.60
CA MET A 94 51.02 -43.56 -60.61
C MET A 94 50.18 -42.99 -61.74
N VAL A 95 50.68 -43.04 -62.98
CA VAL A 95 49.96 -42.62 -64.18
C VAL A 95 49.56 -43.86 -64.98
N GLN A 96 48.27 -44.08 -65.17
CA GLN A 96 47.70 -45.17 -65.97
C GLN A 96 47.27 -44.64 -67.35
N GLU A 97 48.04 -44.90 -68.40
CA GLU A 97 47.61 -44.73 -69.79
C GLU A 97 47.13 -46.06 -70.41
N GLY A 98 47.73 -47.19 -70.00
CA GLY A 98 47.37 -48.56 -70.42
C GLY A 98 46.46 -49.29 -69.42
N SER A 99 46.48 -50.62 -69.47
CA SER A 99 45.69 -51.47 -68.57
C SER A 99 46.40 -51.63 -67.23
N VAL A 100 45.68 -51.39 -66.12
CA VAL A 100 46.14 -51.71 -64.77
C VAL A 100 45.05 -52.53 -64.13
N GLU A 101 45.39 -53.74 -63.71
CA GLU A 101 44.53 -54.61 -62.94
C GLU A 101 45.24 -54.94 -61.63
N SER A 102 44.49 -54.97 -60.55
CA SER A 102 44.97 -55.61 -59.34
C SER A 102 43.85 -56.28 -58.58
N ARG A 103 44.23 -57.36 -57.91
CA ARG A 103 43.32 -58.33 -57.31
C ARG A 103 43.37 -58.35 -55.77
N GLY A 104 44.26 -57.56 -55.16
CA GLY A 104 44.49 -57.53 -53.70
C GLY A 104 44.27 -56.14 -53.05
N LEU A 105 45.22 -55.63 -52.27
CA LEU A 105 45.13 -54.33 -51.56
C LEU A 105 45.72 -53.15 -52.38
N LEU A 106 44.93 -52.10 -52.64
CA LEU A 106 45.41 -50.82 -53.16
C LEU A 106 45.66 -49.89 -51.98
N GLN A 107 46.89 -49.42 -51.81
CA GLN A 107 47.24 -48.51 -50.73
C GLN A 107 47.77 -47.19 -51.30
N LEU A 108 47.02 -46.09 -51.11
CA LEU A 108 47.46 -44.73 -51.44
C LEU A 108 47.82 -44.00 -50.14
N GLN A 109 49.10 -43.74 -49.91
CA GLN A 109 49.60 -43.04 -48.72
C GLN A 109 49.50 -41.50 -48.86
N PRO A 110 49.63 -40.71 -47.77
CA PRO A 110 49.38 -39.26 -47.82
C PRO A 110 49.99 -38.51 -49.01
N LEU A 111 49.22 -37.61 -49.63
CA LEU A 111 49.61 -36.78 -50.78
C LEU A 111 49.98 -37.56 -52.06
N SER A 112 49.74 -38.87 -52.10
CA SER A 112 49.95 -39.68 -53.30
C SER A 112 48.91 -39.39 -54.40
N LYS A 113 49.24 -39.73 -55.64
CA LYS A 113 48.36 -39.54 -56.81
C LYS A 113 48.21 -40.80 -57.64
N LEU A 114 46.98 -41.07 -58.08
CA LEU A 114 46.69 -42.05 -59.12
C LEU A 114 46.00 -41.33 -60.29
N THR A 115 46.72 -41.12 -61.39
CA THR A 115 46.25 -40.40 -62.58
C THR A 115 45.89 -41.38 -63.69
N ILE A 116 44.61 -41.52 -64.01
CA ILE A 116 44.10 -42.38 -65.07
C ILE A 116 43.88 -41.55 -66.33
N LYS A 117 44.72 -41.75 -67.35
CA LYS A 117 44.69 -41.13 -68.67
C LYS A 117 44.17 -42.13 -69.71
N SER A 118 42.85 -42.33 -69.81
CA SER A 118 42.29 -43.26 -70.79
C SER A 118 41.30 -42.58 -71.75
N PRO A 119 41.49 -42.69 -73.08
CA PRO A 119 40.61 -42.07 -74.08
C PRO A 119 39.23 -42.74 -74.17
N THR A 120 39.04 -43.94 -73.63
CA THR A 120 37.76 -44.68 -73.69
C THR A 120 37.31 -45.18 -72.33
N TYR A 121 37.79 -44.58 -71.23
CA TYR A 121 37.46 -45.03 -69.88
C TYR A 121 35.94 -45.06 -69.70
N LYS A 122 35.41 -46.29 -69.66
CA LYS A 122 34.09 -46.65 -69.16
C LYS A 122 34.38 -47.58 -67.99
N ALA A 123 33.78 -47.34 -66.84
CA ALA A 123 33.87 -48.26 -65.71
C ALA A 123 33.05 -49.53 -66.01
N SER A 124 33.47 -50.33 -67.00
CA SER A 124 32.87 -51.62 -67.35
C SER A 124 33.38 -52.76 -66.45
N SER A 125 34.44 -52.50 -65.68
CA SER A 125 34.97 -53.33 -64.60
C SER A 125 35.68 -52.42 -63.62
N PRO A 126 35.69 -52.74 -62.31
CA PRO A 126 36.42 -51.94 -61.33
C PRO A 126 37.90 -51.82 -61.74
N ILE A 127 38.48 -50.60 -61.69
CA ILE A 127 39.95 -50.41 -61.79
C ILE A 127 40.68 -51.28 -60.76
N TRP A 128 39.99 -51.57 -59.67
CA TRP A 128 40.49 -52.35 -58.56
C TRP A 128 39.49 -53.43 -58.10
N ALA A 129 39.85 -54.70 -58.23
CA ALA A 129 38.95 -55.81 -57.90
C ALA A 129 39.09 -56.32 -56.45
N GLY A 130 39.92 -55.68 -55.60
CA GLY A 130 40.18 -56.09 -54.21
C GLY A 130 39.90 -55.01 -53.16
N THR A 131 40.61 -55.01 -52.04
CA THR A 131 40.45 -54.03 -50.93
C THR A 131 41.19 -52.72 -51.23
N GLU A 132 40.65 -51.58 -50.81
CA GLU A 132 41.25 -50.25 -51.00
C GLU A 132 41.54 -49.60 -49.63
N GLU A 133 42.74 -49.05 -49.45
CA GLU A 133 43.18 -48.21 -48.33
C GLU A 133 43.72 -46.89 -48.89
N ILE A 134 42.85 -45.88 -49.00
CA ILE A 134 43.22 -44.58 -49.57
C ILE A 134 43.25 -43.52 -48.48
N ASP A 135 44.42 -42.92 -48.28
CA ASP A 135 44.59 -41.76 -47.40
C ASP A 135 43.75 -40.57 -47.89
N ALA A 136 43.16 -39.83 -46.96
CA ALA A 136 42.26 -38.71 -47.25
C ALA A 136 42.93 -37.53 -47.98
N THR A 137 44.27 -37.44 -47.94
CA THR A 137 45.03 -36.39 -48.64
C THR A 137 45.49 -36.80 -50.04
N SER A 138 45.21 -38.04 -50.45
CA SER A 138 45.58 -38.58 -51.76
C SER A 138 44.55 -38.26 -52.84
N GLU A 139 45.00 -38.17 -54.09
CA GLU A 139 44.18 -37.77 -55.23
C GLU A 139 44.09 -38.91 -56.26
N VAL A 140 42.88 -39.24 -56.69
CA VAL A 140 42.63 -40.06 -57.87
C VAL A 140 42.13 -39.13 -58.97
N ARG A 141 42.91 -38.97 -60.03
CA ARG A 141 42.63 -38.04 -61.13
C ARG A 141 42.28 -38.82 -62.38
N ILE A 142 41.12 -38.59 -62.97
CA ILE A 142 40.74 -39.10 -64.29
C ILE A 142 40.93 -37.97 -65.31
N VAL A 143 41.80 -38.21 -66.28
CA VAL A 143 42.05 -37.34 -67.43
C VAL A 143 41.67 -38.12 -68.68
N SER A 144 40.87 -37.56 -69.58
CA SER A 144 40.59 -38.22 -70.86
C SER A 144 40.63 -37.24 -72.01
N ALA A 145 41.01 -37.77 -73.16
CA ALA A 145 41.18 -37.03 -74.42
C ALA A 145 39.96 -37.13 -75.37
N ALA A 146 38.95 -37.96 -75.08
CA ALA A 146 37.82 -38.17 -75.99
C ALA A 146 36.53 -37.46 -75.57
N SER A 147 35.72 -37.09 -76.57
CA SER A 147 34.33 -36.65 -76.42
C SER A 147 33.40 -37.83 -76.09
N ASN A 148 32.45 -37.67 -75.16
CA ASN A 148 31.36 -38.62 -74.83
C ASN A 148 31.72 -39.83 -73.92
N ALA A 149 32.61 -39.65 -72.94
CA ALA A 149 32.89 -40.69 -71.94
C ALA A 149 31.80 -40.79 -70.85
N VAL A 150 31.36 -42.02 -70.56
CA VAL A 150 30.46 -42.35 -69.45
C VAL A 150 31.32 -42.84 -68.28
N LEU A 151 31.30 -42.11 -67.17
CA LEU A 151 32.15 -42.41 -65.99
C LEU A 151 31.55 -43.53 -65.13
N PHE A 152 30.23 -43.53 -64.92
CA PHE A 152 29.50 -44.48 -64.07
C PHE A 152 28.12 -44.77 -64.70
N SER A 153 27.66 -46.03 -64.69
CA SER A 153 26.33 -46.44 -65.19
C SER A 153 25.67 -47.55 -64.37
N SER A 154 24.34 -47.45 -64.21
CA SER A 154 23.55 -48.35 -63.35
C SER A 154 23.43 -49.78 -63.86
N SER A 155 23.49 -50.00 -65.18
CA SER A 155 23.42 -51.35 -65.76
C SER A 155 24.65 -52.22 -65.47
N GLN A 156 25.71 -51.65 -64.87
CA GLN A 156 26.98 -52.33 -64.59
C GLN A 156 27.43 -52.25 -63.12
N LEU A 157 26.67 -51.57 -62.25
CA LEU A 157 27.02 -51.33 -60.84
C LEU A 157 26.16 -52.12 -59.84
N SER A 158 25.51 -53.22 -60.27
CA SER A 158 24.69 -54.03 -59.37
C SER A 158 25.55 -54.86 -58.41
N ALA A 159 25.27 -54.68 -57.11
CA ALA A 159 25.67 -55.57 -56.02
C ALA A 159 27.17 -55.91 -55.92
N GLN A 160 28.01 -54.94 -55.59
CA GLN A 160 29.35 -55.22 -55.03
C GLN A 160 29.33 -54.96 -53.51
N PRO A 161 29.80 -55.89 -52.66
CA PRO A 161 29.75 -55.77 -51.19
C PRO A 161 30.67 -54.69 -50.61
N HIS A 162 31.54 -54.12 -51.44
CA HIS A 162 32.45 -53.04 -51.08
C HIS A 162 32.34 -51.95 -52.15
N GLY A 163 31.81 -50.78 -51.79
CA GLY A 163 31.72 -49.64 -52.71
C GLY A 163 33.11 -49.14 -53.14
N TYR A 164 33.20 -48.39 -54.23
CA TYR A 164 34.45 -47.76 -54.67
C TYR A 164 34.86 -46.65 -53.70
N TRP A 165 36.04 -46.74 -53.08
CA TRP A 165 36.61 -45.69 -52.24
C TRP A 165 37.59 -44.89 -53.10
N PHE A 166 37.23 -43.67 -53.48
CA PHE A 166 38.22 -42.72 -54.00
C PHE A 166 38.53 -41.71 -52.89
N GLY A 167 39.80 -41.31 -52.79
CA GLY A 167 40.26 -40.22 -51.93
C GLY A 167 39.63 -38.90 -52.37
N LYS A 168 40.42 -38.03 -52.98
CA LYS A 168 39.89 -36.93 -53.80
C LYS A 168 39.74 -37.38 -55.25
N LEU A 169 38.51 -37.47 -55.77
CA LEU A 169 38.28 -37.73 -57.21
C LEU A 169 38.31 -36.41 -57.99
N SER A 170 39.28 -36.27 -58.91
CA SER A 170 39.38 -35.14 -59.82
C SER A 170 39.15 -35.54 -61.27
N ILE A 171 38.30 -34.80 -61.99
CA ILE A 171 38.06 -35.01 -63.43
C ILE A 171 38.48 -33.74 -64.17
N ALA A 172 39.38 -33.89 -65.15
CA ALA A 172 39.89 -32.82 -65.99
C ALA A 172 39.92 -33.26 -67.48
N PRO A 173 39.16 -32.63 -68.38
CA PRO A 173 39.17 -32.95 -69.81
C PRO A 173 40.27 -32.17 -70.56
N THR A 174 40.78 -32.74 -71.66
CA THR A 174 41.81 -32.08 -72.51
C THR A 174 41.28 -31.48 -73.82
N SER A 175 40.00 -31.68 -74.16
CA SER A 175 39.40 -31.19 -75.43
C SER A 175 38.27 -30.16 -75.23
N THR A 176 38.12 -29.24 -76.19
CA THR A 176 37.26 -28.05 -76.12
C THR A 176 35.79 -28.27 -76.47
N ASN A 177 35.38 -29.47 -76.93
CA ASN A 177 34.00 -29.78 -77.36
C ASN A 177 33.61 -31.24 -77.04
N GLY A 178 33.06 -31.49 -75.85
CA GLY A 178 32.53 -32.82 -75.48
C GLY A 178 31.52 -32.77 -74.33
N GLN A 179 30.51 -33.63 -74.41
CA GLN A 179 29.60 -33.94 -73.30
C GLN A 179 30.15 -35.16 -72.56
N TRP A 180 30.14 -35.14 -71.23
CA TRP A 180 30.53 -36.25 -70.38
C TRP A 180 29.33 -36.73 -69.57
N HIS A 181 29.19 -38.02 -69.28
CA HIS A 181 28.02 -38.52 -68.53
C HIS A 181 28.45 -39.15 -67.20
N LEU A 182 27.96 -38.59 -66.10
CA LEU A 182 27.76 -39.28 -64.83
C LEU A 182 26.32 -39.80 -64.84
N THR A 183 26.07 -41.08 -64.60
CA THR A 183 24.71 -41.63 -64.54
C THR A 183 24.48 -42.44 -63.27
N ASP A 184 23.21 -42.74 -63.00
CA ASP A 184 22.65 -43.35 -61.78
C ASP A 184 23.59 -44.29 -61.01
N SER A 185 23.78 -43.99 -59.72
CA SER A 185 24.55 -44.80 -58.79
C SER A 185 23.70 -45.17 -57.59
N SER A 186 23.38 -46.46 -57.44
CA SER A 186 22.63 -46.98 -56.28
C SER A 186 23.42 -46.96 -54.97
N ALA A 187 24.76 -46.88 -55.06
CA ALA A 187 25.66 -46.68 -53.94
C ALA A 187 26.17 -45.22 -53.91
N PRO A 188 26.37 -44.62 -52.73
CA PRO A 188 26.98 -43.30 -52.63
C PRO A 188 28.39 -43.33 -53.23
N LEU A 189 28.69 -42.37 -54.11
CA LEU A 189 30.07 -42.03 -54.44
C LEU A 189 30.73 -41.61 -53.12
N ALA A 190 31.80 -42.31 -52.76
CA ALA A 190 32.43 -42.43 -51.44
C ALA A 190 32.40 -41.23 -50.47
N ALA A 191 32.76 -41.50 -49.22
CA ALA A 191 32.83 -40.57 -48.09
C ALA A 191 33.89 -39.44 -48.20
N GLN A 192 34.17 -38.89 -49.38
CA GLN A 192 35.19 -37.86 -49.62
C GLN A 192 34.78 -36.81 -50.69
N THR A 193 35.48 -35.68 -50.73
CA THR A 193 35.16 -34.52 -51.60
C THR A 193 35.36 -34.83 -53.08
N PHE A 194 34.32 -34.61 -53.89
CA PHE A 194 34.38 -34.67 -55.35
C PHE A 194 34.71 -33.28 -55.91
N SER A 195 35.73 -33.17 -56.75
CA SER A 195 36.14 -31.90 -57.35
C SER A 195 36.36 -32.02 -58.85
N THR A 196 35.65 -31.26 -59.66
CA THR A 196 35.80 -31.29 -61.13
C THR A 196 36.12 -29.90 -61.66
N SER A 197 36.98 -29.86 -62.70
CA SER A 197 37.32 -28.65 -63.41
C SER A 197 37.14 -28.84 -64.92
N LEU A 198 36.26 -28.05 -65.52
CA LEU A 198 35.98 -28.06 -66.96
C LEU A 198 36.54 -26.80 -67.64
N PRO A 199 37.07 -26.90 -68.86
CA PRO A 199 37.28 -25.76 -69.75
C PRO A 199 35.96 -25.00 -69.98
N ALA A 200 36.05 -23.70 -70.22
CA ALA A 200 34.88 -22.81 -70.30
C ALA A 200 33.80 -23.23 -71.32
N SER A 201 34.17 -23.91 -72.42
CA SER A 201 33.26 -24.37 -73.47
C SER A 201 32.79 -25.82 -73.30
N SER A 202 33.26 -26.54 -72.29
CA SER A 202 32.96 -27.96 -72.07
C SER A 202 31.73 -28.16 -71.19
N SER A 203 31.07 -29.34 -71.32
CA SER A 203 29.94 -29.68 -70.46
C SER A 203 29.97 -31.10 -69.89
N LEU A 204 29.48 -31.26 -68.65
CA LEU A 204 29.34 -32.54 -67.95
C LEU A 204 27.87 -32.77 -67.56
N LEU A 205 27.25 -33.77 -68.16
CA LEU A 205 25.94 -34.29 -67.79
C LEU A 205 26.07 -35.12 -66.51
N LEU A 206 25.56 -34.62 -65.39
CA LEU A 206 25.60 -35.25 -64.07
C LEU A 206 24.53 -36.34 -63.88
N LEU A 207 23.39 -36.21 -64.57
CA LEU A 207 22.26 -37.13 -64.55
C LEU A 207 21.50 -37.02 -65.89
N ALA A 208 21.03 -38.13 -66.45
CA ALA A 208 20.25 -38.15 -67.69
C ALA A 208 19.30 -39.35 -67.77
N GLY A 209 17.99 -39.12 -67.58
CA GLY A 209 16.96 -40.15 -67.67
C GLY A 209 15.85 -40.00 -66.62
N THR A 210 14.88 -40.91 -66.64
CA THR A 210 13.70 -40.92 -65.76
C THR A 210 14.04 -41.50 -64.38
N GLY A 211 13.84 -40.74 -63.30
CA GLY A 211 13.93 -41.27 -61.93
C GLY A 211 15.33 -41.64 -61.40
N LEU A 212 16.40 -41.10 -62.00
CA LEU A 212 17.78 -41.42 -61.61
C LEU A 212 18.23 -40.72 -60.32
N SER A 213 19.10 -41.37 -59.53
CA SER A 213 19.67 -40.81 -58.31
C SER A 213 21.20 -40.85 -58.32
N LEU A 214 21.82 -39.77 -57.85
CA LEU A 214 23.26 -39.66 -57.66
C LEU A 214 23.54 -39.14 -56.25
N GLN A 215 24.49 -39.74 -55.55
CA GLN A 215 24.75 -39.41 -54.14
C GLN A 215 26.24 -39.15 -53.91
N PHE A 216 26.57 -38.03 -53.27
CA PHE A 216 27.90 -37.65 -52.81
C PHE A 216 27.98 -37.64 -51.28
N GLY A 217 28.95 -38.37 -50.73
CA GLY A 217 29.17 -38.50 -49.28
C GLY A 217 29.77 -37.27 -48.58
N GLN A 218 30.40 -36.33 -49.32
CA GLN A 218 30.93 -35.04 -48.82
C GLN A 218 30.69 -33.90 -49.82
N ASP A 219 31.64 -32.97 -49.98
CA ASP A 219 31.53 -31.79 -50.84
C ASP A 219 31.49 -32.15 -52.33
N LEU A 220 30.66 -31.43 -53.09
CA LEU A 220 30.65 -31.37 -54.55
C LEU A 220 31.19 -30.01 -55.00
N ARG A 221 32.43 -29.99 -55.50
CA ARG A 221 33.10 -28.77 -55.99
C ARG A 221 33.17 -28.78 -57.51
N LEU A 222 32.52 -27.82 -58.14
CA LEU A 222 32.37 -27.66 -59.58
C LEU A 222 33.13 -26.40 -60.01
N SER A 223 34.00 -26.50 -61.02
CA SER A 223 34.75 -25.33 -61.50
C SER A 223 34.84 -25.28 -63.03
N GLY A 224 34.61 -24.11 -63.63
CA GLY A 224 34.62 -23.96 -65.09
C GLY A 224 33.49 -24.70 -65.82
N GLY A 225 33.24 -24.35 -67.08
CA GLY A 225 32.30 -25.04 -67.98
C GLY A 225 30.83 -25.10 -67.50
N THR A 226 30.06 -26.03 -68.07
CA THR A 226 28.63 -26.25 -67.75
C THR A 226 28.35 -27.67 -67.25
N TYR A 227 27.75 -27.80 -66.09
CA TYR A 227 27.26 -29.04 -65.50
C TYR A 227 25.75 -29.15 -65.71
N VAL A 228 25.25 -30.26 -66.24
CA VAL A 228 23.83 -30.41 -66.64
C VAL A 228 23.20 -31.55 -65.86
N MET A 229 22.05 -31.32 -65.24
CA MET A 229 21.20 -32.38 -64.69
C MET A 229 19.95 -32.49 -65.56
N GLN A 230 19.81 -33.57 -66.33
CA GLN A 230 18.71 -33.73 -67.27
C GLN A 230 17.69 -34.80 -66.82
N ASN A 231 16.42 -34.44 -66.68
CA ASN A 231 15.31 -35.37 -66.45
C ASN A 231 14.31 -35.30 -67.62
N GLN A 232 14.04 -36.44 -68.28
CA GLN A 232 13.56 -36.44 -69.67
C GLN A 232 12.05 -36.68 -69.87
N SER A 233 11.32 -37.30 -68.94
CA SER A 233 9.92 -37.69 -69.20
C SER A 233 8.95 -37.58 -67.99
N SER A 234 9.30 -38.14 -66.82
CA SER A 234 8.51 -38.03 -65.58
C SER A 234 9.32 -38.44 -64.33
N GLY A 235 8.78 -38.23 -63.13
CA GLY A 235 9.44 -38.65 -61.88
C GLY A 235 10.55 -37.71 -61.41
N THR A 236 11.28 -38.08 -60.34
CA THR A 236 12.29 -37.20 -59.71
C THR A 236 13.71 -37.69 -60.01
N GLY A 237 14.48 -36.87 -60.73
CA GLY A 237 15.94 -36.97 -60.79
C GLY A 237 16.55 -36.32 -59.56
N MET A 238 17.34 -37.06 -58.78
CA MET A 238 17.83 -36.61 -57.49
C MET A 238 19.36 -36.59 -57.43
N LEU A 239 19.92 -35.46 -57.02
CA LEU A 239 21.33 -35.34 -56.66
C LEU A 239 21.44 -35.08 -55.14
N SER A 240 21.93 -36.05 -54.37
CA SER A 240 22.12 -35.89 -52.92
C SER A 240 23.58 -35.52 -52.59
N ILE A 241 23.78 -34.48 -51.80
CA ILE A 241 25.10 -33.98 -51.40
C ILE A 241 25.11 -33.84 -49.88
N THR A 242 26.00 -34.56 -49.21
CA THR A 242 26.11 -34.49 -47.74
C THR A 242 26.93 -33.29 -47.28
N GLY A 243 27.99 -32.91 -48.02
CA GLY A 243 28.83 -31.74 -47.75
C GLY A 243 28.39 -30.48 -48.52
N GLU A 244 29.34 -29.61 -48.83
CA GLU A 244 29.13 -28.35 -49.54
C GLU A 244 28.93 -28.55 -51.06
N LEU A 245 27.98 -27.83 -51.66
CA LEU A 245 27.91 -27.60 -53.11
C LEU A 245 28.60 -26.26 -53.42
N ALA A 246 29.81 -26.33 -54.00
CA ALA A 246 30.60 -25.15 -54.34
C ALA A 246 30.77 -25.01 -55.86
N LEU A 247 30.48 -23.83 -56.41
CA LEU A 247 30.70 -23.49 -57.82
C LEU A 247 31.71 -22.34 -57.93
N GLN A 248 32.71 -22.52 -58.80
CA GLN A 248 33.72 -21.51 -59.11
C GLN A 248 33.82 -21.30 -60.63
N ASN A 249 33.45 -20.13 -61.13
CA ASN A 249 33.36 -19.84 -62.57
C ASN A 249 32.64 -20.95 -63.37
N ALA A 250 31.58 -21.53 -62.80
CA ALA A 250 30.88 -22.69 -63.35
C ALA A 250 29.39 -22.41 -63.55
N THR A 251 28.78 -23.04 -64.55
CA THR A 251 27.33 -23.06 -64.73
C THR A 251 26.76 -24.42 -64.33
N LEU A 252 25.75 -24.48 -63.47
CA LEU A 252 24.95 -25.69 -63.20
C LEU A 252 23.53 -25.50 -63.72
N SER A 253 23.18 -26.27 -64.74
CA SER A 253 21.89 -26.25 -65.43
C SER A 253 21.02 -27.42 -64.98
N LEU A 254 19.91 -27.12 -64.31
CA LEU A 254 18.82 -28.06 -64.11
C LEU A 254 18.00 -28.08 -65.41
N ASN A 255 18.10 -29.14 -66.20
CA ASN A 255 17.46 -29.26 -67.51
C ASN A 255 16.29 -30.25 -67.44
N GLN A 256 15.12 -29.81 -67.90
CA GLN A 256 13.94 -30.66 -68.02
C GLN A 256 13.35 -30.49 -69.41
N THR A 257 13.21 -31.59 -70.13
CA THR A 257 12.61 -31.58 -71.46
C THR A 257 11.10 -31.65 -71.35
N SER A 258 10.43 -30.58 -71.80
CA SER A 258 9.02 -30.50 -72.23
C SER A 258 7.87 -30.97 -71.32
N SER A 259 8.13 -31.56 -70.14
CA SER A 259 7.11 -32.12 -69.23
C SER A 259 7.16 -31.48 -67.83
N SER A 260 6.02 -31.05 -67.29
CA SER A 260 5.90 -30.52 -65.93
C SER A 260 5.96 -31.61 -64.84
N GLU A 261 5.95 -32.88 -65.22
CA GLU A 261 6.02 -34.03 -64.28
C GLU A 261 7.46 -34.49 -64.00
N ALA A 262 8.43 -34.02 -64.79
CA ALA A 262 9.85 -34.25 -64.53
C ALA A 262 10.33 -33.29 -63.44
N ILE A 263 10.87 -33.80 -62.34
CA ILE A 263 11.41 -32.99 -61.23
C ILE A 263 12.91 -33.22 -61.14
N THR A 264 13.69 -32.15 -60.96
CA THR A 264 15.14 -32.22 -60.78
C THR A 264 15.47 -31.58 -59.45
N THR A 265 15.93 -32.38 -58.48
CA THR A 265 16.14 -31.94 -57.10
C THR A 265 17.57 -32.19 -56.66
N ILE A 266 18.22 -31.16 -56.15
CA ILE A 266 19.47 -31.27 -55.39
C ILE A 266 19.11 -31.33 -53.91
N ASN A 267 19.29 -32.47 -53.28
CA ASN A 267 19.13 -32.68 -51.85
C ASN A 267 20.45 -32.37 -51.13
N LEU A 268 20.56 -31.19 -50.53
CA LEU A 268 21.78 -30.68 -49.92
C LEU A 268 21.69 -30.73 -48.39
N LYS A 269 22.73 -31.24 -47.73
CA LYS A 269 22.87 -31.22 -46.25
C LYS A 269 23.96 -30.26 -45.76
N GLY A 270 24.85 -29.77 -46.63
CA GLY A 270 25.89 -28.79 -46.30
C GLY A 270 25.65 -27.41 -46.91
N HIS A 271 26.72 -26.65 -47.09
CA HIS A 271 26.66 -25.26 -47.57
C HIS A 271 26.42 -25.17 -49.08
N LEU A 272 25.87 -24.04 -49.56
CA LEU A 272 25.79 -23.68 -50.96
C LEU A 272 26.64 -22.45 -51.21
N SER A 273 27.68 -22.57 -52.04
CA SER A 273 28.64 -21.49 -52.31
C SER A 273 28.80 -21.26 -53.80
N LEU A 274 28.53 -20.04 -54.26
CA LEU A 274 28.70 -19.62 -55.65
C LEU A 274 29.51 -18.32 -55.68
N ASP A 275 30.61 -18.30 -56.44
CA ASP A 275 31.31 -17.06 -56.75
C ASP A 275 30.49 -16.15 -57.68
N ALA A 276 30.95 -14.91 -57.87
CA ALA A 276 30.25 -13.88 -58.65
C ALA A 276 30.06 -14.23 -60.14
N THR A 277 30.88 -15.17 -60.66
CA THR A 277 30.86 -15.61 -62.06
C THR A 277 30.03 -16.87 -62.27
N SER A 278 29.64 -17.56 -61.20
CA SER A 278 28.92 -18.81 -61.27
C SER A 278 27.41 -18.61 -61.46
N ILE A 279 26.79 -19.55 -62.17
CA ILE A 279 25.36 -19.50 -62.49
C ILE A 279 24.75 -20.85 -62.13
N ILE A 280 23.66 -20.82 -61.35
CA ILE A 280 22.73 -21.95 -61.28
C ILE A 280 21.47 -21.51 -62.01
N HIS A 281 21.06 -22.26 -63.03
CA HIS A 281 19.81 -21.97 -63.72
C HIS A 281 19.00 -23.22 -63.97
N ASN A 282 17.71 -23.04 -64.19
CA ASN A 282 16.82 -24.09 -64.68
C ASN A 282 16.37 -23.78 -66.10
N SER A 283 16.89 -24.51 -67.10
CA SER A 283 16.65 -24.23 -68.51
C SER A 283 15.27 -24.69 -69.02
N SER A 284 14.41 -25.20 -68.14
CA SER A 284 13.07 -25.69 -68.50
C SER A 284 12.17 -24.59 -69.06
N THR A 285 11.31 -24.97 -70.02
CA THR A 285 10.31 -24.10 -70.66
C THR A 285 8.89 -24.28 -70.10
N VAL A 286 8.72 -25.16 -69.11
CA VAL A 286 7.44 -25.49 -68.44
C VAL A 286 7.50 -25.13 -66.94
N ASP A 287 6.36 -25.14 -66.23
CA ASP A 287 6.35 -24.85 -64.79
C ASP A 287 7.00 -25.99 -64.01
N THR A 288 8.15 -25.72 -63.41
CA THR A 288 8.94 -26.69 -62.65
C THR A 288 9.07 -26.26 -61.19
N LYS A 289 8.04 -25.63 -60.59
CA LYS A 289 8.09 -25.14 -59.19
C LYS A 289 8.73 -26.09 -58.19
N ALA A 290 8.57 -27.40 -58.37
CA ALA A 290 9.11 -28.46 -57.51
C ALA A 290 10.61 -28.76 -57.72
N SER A 291 11.26 -28.17 -58.72
CA SER A 291 12.65 -28.43 -59.11
C SER A 291 13.59 -27.36 -58.58
N GLY A 292 14.72 -27.80 -58.05
CA GLY A 292 15.71 -26.90 -57.48
C GLY A 292 16.52 -27.54 -56.36
N ILE A 293 16.87 -26.74 -55.35
CA ILE A 293 17.74 -27.17 -54.25
C ILE A 293 16.90 -27.28 -52.99
N ARG A 294 16.87 -28.46 -52.37
CA ARG A 294 16.25 -28.70 -51.06
C ARG A 294 17.33 -28.90 -50.01
N PHE A 295 17.32 -28.02 -49.01
CA PHE A 295 18.17 -28.08 -47.82
C PHE A 295 17.51 -28.98 -46.78
N ASN A 296 18.21 -30.04 -46.35
CA ASN A 296 17.72 -31.05 -45.40
C ASN A 296 18.77 -31.39 -44.32
N GLY A 297 19.82 -30.59 -44.16
CA GLY A 297 20.83 -30.75 -43.11
C GLY A 297 20.28 -30.49 -41.71
N ASN A 298 20.77 -31.24 -40.72
CA ASN A 298 20.43 -31.07 -39.29
C ASN A 298 21.36 -30.09 -38.55
N THR A 299 22.28 -29.45 -39.27
CA THR A 299 23.17 -28.39 -38.80
C THR A 299 22.94 -27.12 -39.63
N TRP A 300 23.47 -25.99 -39.18
CA TRP A 300 23.38 -24.73 -39.91
C TRP A 300 24.09 -24.81 -41.26
N GLN A 301 23.30 -24.78 -42.33
CA GLN A 301 23.74 -24.63 -43.71
C GLN A 301 23.82 -23.14 -44.05
N THR A 302 24.71 -22.75 -44.96
CA THR A 302 24.85 -21.35 -45.39
C THR A 302 24.64 -21.24 -46.89
N ILE A 303 23.88 -20.23 -47.32
CA ILE A 303 23.72 -19.84 -48.71
C ILE A 303 24.63 -18.63 -48.96
N GLN A 304 25.76 -18.87 -49.61
CA GLN A 304 26.75 -17.87 -49.98
C GLN A 304 26.77 -17.71 -51.50
N VAL A 305 25.79 -16.96 -52.01
CA VAL A 305 25.57 -16.76 -53.45
C VAL A 305 25.98 -15.35 -53.86
N ALA A 306 27.15 -15.20 -54.47
CA ALA A 306 27.55 -13.96 -55.15
C ALA A 306 27.16 -13.96 -56.64
N GLY A 307 26.97 -15.14 -57.23
CA GLY A 307 26.58 -15.34 -58.63
C GLY A 307 25.07 -15.25 -58.88
N GLN A 308 24.61 -15.90 -59.95
CA GLN A 308 23.20 -15.85 -60.38
C GLN A 308 22.44 -17.14 -60.08
N VAL A 309 21.20 -17.00 -59.57
CA VAL A 309 20.24 -18.09 -59.40
C VAL A 309 18.99 -17.77 -60.23
N ASN A 310 18.84 -18.46 -61.36
CA ASN A 310 17.84 -18.14 -62.38
C ASN A 310 16.81 -19.28 -62.52
N HIS A 311 15.53 -19.01 -62.26
CA HIS A 311 14.43 -19.99 -62.38
C HIS A 311 14.60 -21.26 -61.50
N VAL A 312 15.37 -21.18 -60.42
CA VAL A 312 15.62 -22.32 -59.50
C VAL A 312 14.88 -22.08 -58.19
N SER A 313 14.10 -23.06 -57.74
CA SER A 313 13.47 -23.03 -56.42
C SER A 313 14.45 -23.47 -55.33
N LEU A 314 14.34 -22.89 -54.14
CA LEU A 314 15.11 -23.24 -52.97
C LEU A 314 14.13 -23.64 -51.85
N PHE A 315 14.30 -24.81 -51.27
CA PHE A 315 13.41 -25.34 -50.23
C PHE A 315 14.18 -25.51 -48.93
N VAL A 316 13.78 -24.80 -47.88
CA VAL A 316 14.26 -25.01 -46.52
C VAL A 316 13.36 -26.08 -45.89
N GLY A 317 13.82 -27.32 -45.92
CA GLY A 317 13.03 -28.49 -45.53
C GLY A 317 12.79 -28.61 -44.03
N ALA A 318 11.93 -29.54 -43.64
CA ALA A 318 11.63 -29.84 -42.23
C ALA A 318 12.91 -30.20 -41.45
N GLY A 319 13.14 -29.51 -40.33
CA GLY A 319 14.35 -29.70 -39.51
C GLY A 319 15.60 -29.00 -40.04
N ALA A 320 15.55 -28.44 -41.25
CA ALA A 320 16.69 -27.73 -41.83
C ALA A 320 16.91 -26.38 -41.15
N GLN A 321 18.17 -26.02 -40.96
CA GLN A 321 18.62 -24.71 -40.49
C GLN A 321 19.47 -24.09 -41.59
N VAL A 322 19.01 -22.99 -42.17
CA VAL A 322 19.66 -22.34 -43.32
C VAL A 322 19.86 -20.87 -43.03
N LYS A 323 21.09 -20.38 -43.24
CA LYS A 323 21.46 -18.98 -43.05
C LYS A 323 21.93 -18.35 -44.35
N LEU A 324 21.52 -17.11 -44.65
CA LEU A 324 22.10 -16.36 -45.76
C LEU A 324 23.45 -15.77 -45.36
N GLY A 325 24.44 -15.95 -46.22
CA GLY A 325 25.75 -15.29 -46.15
C GLY A 325 25.88 -14.09 -47.08
N HIS A 326 24.96 -13.91 -48.04
CA HIS A 326 24.86 -12.81 -48.99
C HIS A 326 23.38 -12.55 -49.35
N SER A 327 23.06 -11.36 -49.87
CA SER A 327 21.73 -11.11 -50.44
C SER A 327 21.49 -12.00 -51.66
N LEU A 328 20.39 -12.76 -51.62
CA LEU A 328 20.02 -13.71 -52.65
C LEU A 328 19.12 -13.03 -53.68
N ARG A 329 19.52 -13.05 -54.96
CA ARG A 329 18.70 -12.57 -56.06
C ARG A 329 18.06 -13.73 -56.83
N LEU A 330 16.73 -13.82 -56.76
CA LEU A 330 15.93 -14.78 -57.52
C LEU A 330 15.53 -14.14 -58.86
N ASN A 331 16.21 -14.53 -59.94
CA ASN A 331 15.92 -14.02 -61.27
C ASN A 331 14.98 -14.98 -62.03
N PRO A 332 14.03 -14.45 -62.81
CA PRO A 332 13.28 -15.23 -63.77
C PRO A 332 14.12 -15.45 -65.05
N ILE A 333 13.76 -16.46 -65.84
CA ILE A 333 14.25 -16.61 -67.21
C ILE A 333 13.34 -15.86 -68.19
N ASN A 334 12.04 -15.75 -67.89
CA ASN A 334 11.05 -14.97 -68.64
C ASN A 334 9.90 -14.50 -67.70
N SER A 335 8.90 -13.78 -68.22
CA SER A 335 7.80 -13.24 -67.40
C SER A 335 6.91 -14.28 -66.71
N VAL A 336 7.02 -15.57 -67.08
CA VAL A 336 6.08 -16.63 -66.69
C VAL A 336 6.67 -17.55 -65.61
N TYR A 337 7.96 -17.88 -65.69
CA TYR A 337 8.59 -18.88 -64.81
C TYR A 337 9.74 -18.30 -63.97
N ALA A 338 9.53 -18.25 -62.66
CA ALA A 338 10.47 -17.69 -61.69
C ALA A 338 10.67 -18.64 -60.50
N GLY A 339 11.90 -18.68 -59.97
CA GLY A 339 12.25 -19.50 -58.81
C GLY A 339 11.52 -19.05 -57.53
N THR A 340 11.25 -20.00 -56.64
CA THR A 340 10.62 -19.74 -55.34
C THR A 340 11.56 -20.13 -54.20
N LEU A 341 11.78 -19.24 -53.22
CA LEU A 341 12.33 -19.63 -51.92
C LEU A 341 11.17 -20.01 -50.99
N VAL A 342 11.12 -21.27 -50.59
CA VAL A 342 10.09 -21.84 -49.71
C VAL A 342 10.70 -22.22 -48.37
N VAL A 343 10.10 -21.75 -47.28
CA VAL A 343 10.37 -22.24 -45.91
C VAL A 343 9.24 -23.19 -45.53
N GLU A 344 9.55 -24.49 -45.52
CA GLU A 344 8.57 -25.55 -45.27
C GLU A 344 8.25 -25.69 -43.78
N ASN A 345 7.25 -26.52 -43.43
CA ASN A 345 6.90 -26.82 -42.05
C ASN A 345 8.10 -27.40 -41.28
N GLY A 346 8.52 -26.75 -40.20
CA GLY A 346 9.69 -27.13 -39.40
C GLY A 346 11.04 -26.66 -39.97
N GLY A 347 11.05 -25.97 -41.12
CA GLY A 347 12.25 -25.35 -41.69
C GLY A 347 12.58 -24.01 -41.04
N ASN A 348 13.87 -23.68 -40.96
CA ASN A 348 14.39 -22.49 -40.29
C ASN A 348 15.27 -21.70 -41.26
N LEU A 349 14.86 -20.47 -41.59
CA LEU A 349 15.64 -19.56 -42.43
C LEU A 349 16.10 -18.34 -41.62
N ASP A 350 17.41 -18.17 -41.49
CA ASP A 350 18.05 -16.96 -40.97
C ASP A 350 18.53 -16.09 -42.12
N PHE A 351 18.02 -14.86 -42.20
CA PHE A 351 18.46 -13.92 -43.24
C PHE A 351 19.89 -13.43 -43.02
N GLY A 352 20.52 -13.68 -41.87
CA GLY A 352 21.90 -13.28 -41.59
C GLY A 352 22.11 -11.76 -41.61
N THR A 353 23.33 -11.33 -41.35
CA THR A 353 23.72 -9.91 -41.41
C THR A 353 25.07 -9.76 -42.07
N ASP A 354 25.29 -8.65 -42.76
CA ASP A 354 26.61 -8.24 -43.18
C ASP A 354 27.50 -7.80 -41.97
N ALA A 355 28.73 -7.40 -42.27
CA ALA A 355 29.69 -6.95 -41.26
C ALA A 355 29.23 -5.70 -40.49
N THR A 356 28.36 -4.88 -41.08
CA THR A 356 27.79 -3.67 -40.46
C THR A 356 26.51 -3.95 -39.68
N GLY A 357 26.00 -5.18 -39.71
CA GLY A 357 24.78 -5.59 -39.01
C GLY A 357 23.50 -5.43 -39.83
N ASN A 358 23.57 -5.05 -41.11
CA ASN A 358 22.40 -4.97 -41.98
C ASN A 358 22.00 -6.38 -42.43
N GLY A 359 20.70 -6.69 -42.36
CA GLY A 359 20.18 -7.99 -42.78
C GLY A 359 20.31 -8.23 -44.29
N PHE A 360 20.62 -9.46 -44.70
CA PHE A 360 20.61 -9.80 -46.14
C PHE A 360 19.19 -9.92 -46.68
N GLN A 361 19.05 -9.68 -47.99
CA GLN A 361 17.76 -9.58 -48.67
C GLN A 361 17.54 -10.78 -49.61
N VAL A 362 16.31 -11.26 -49.69
CA VAL A 362 15.82 -12.08 -50.80
C VAL A 362 15.10 -11.17 -51.78
N GLN A 363 15.70 -10.94 -52.94
CA GLN A 363 15.31 -9.89 -53.88
C GLN A 363 15.14 -10.42 -55.31
N GLY A 364 14.58 -9.60 -56.19
CA GLY A 364 14.42 -9.90 -57.61
C GLY A 364 12.97 -10.11 -58.00
N GLN A 365 12.73 -10.84 -59.09
CA GLN A 365 11.40 -11.10 -59.64
C GLN A 365 10.90 -12.53 -59.33
N GLY A 366 11.57 -13.27 -58.44
CA GLY A 366 11.11 -14.57 -57.94
C GLY A 366 9.94 -14.50 -56.95
N TYR A 367 9.67 -15.64 -56.32
CA TYR A 367 8.66 -15.78 -55.27
C TYR A 367 9.29 -16.10 -53.91
N PHE A 368 8.63 -15.68 -52.84
CA PHE A 368 8.96 -16.05 -51.46
C PHE A 368 7.73 -16.65 -50.79
N ARG A 369 7.86 -17.80 -50.14
CA ARG A 369 6.75 -18.43 -49.44
C ARG A 369 7.20 -19.04 -48.13
N MET A 370 6.42 -18.81 -47.08
CA MET A 370 6.59 -19.48 -45.79
C MET A 370 5.33 -20.30 -45.48
N ASP A 371 5.49 -21.61 -45.36
CA ASP A 371 4.40 -22.53 -44.99
C ASP A 371 4.15 -22.54 -43.48
N GLN A 372 2.99 -23.07 -43.08
CA GLN A 372 2.65 -23.28 -41.67
C GLN A 372 3.75 -24.08 -40.95
N GLY A 373 4.17 -23.59 -39.79
CA GLY A 373 5.23 -24.19 -38.97
C GLY A 373 6.66 -23.84 -39.38
N GLY A 374 6.86 -23.05 -40.45
CA GLY A 374 8.16 -22.49 -40.78
C GLY A 374 8.65 -21.48 -39.72
N THR A 375 9.96 -21.21 -39.72
CA THR A 375 10.61 -20.23 -38.84
C THR A 375 11.48 -19.25 -39.64
N LEU A 376 11.32 -17.95 -39.39
CA LEU A 376 12.14 -16.88 -39.98
C LEU A 376 12.92 -16.15 -38.89
N TYR A 377 14.23 -15.96 -39.08
CA TYR A 377 15.06 -15.04 -38.30
C TYR A 377 15.28 -13.76 -39.11
N ILE A 378 14.55 -12.72 -38.73
CA ILE A 378 14.44 -11.43 -39.38
C ILE A 378 15.52 -10.51 -38.84
N THR A 379 16.37 -10.00 -39.73
CA THR A 379 17.58 -9.24 -39.40
C THR A 379 17.59 -7.82 -39.97
N SER A 380 16.71 -7.50 -40.91
CA SER A 380 16.59 -6.17 -41.52
C SER A 380 15.96 -5.17 -40.57
N ALA A 381 16.46 -3.92 -40.59
CA ALA A 381 15.89 -2.81 -39.84
C ALA A 381 14.42 -2.53 -40.20
N GLN A 382 14.01 -2.81 -41.44
CA GLN A 382 12.65 -2.59 -41.94
C GLN A 382 11.73 -3.81 -41.75
N GLY A 383 12.21 -4.86 -41.07
CA GLY A 383 11.44 -6.08 -40.82
C GLY A 383 11.00 -6.77 -42.11
N ILE A 384 9.70 -7.08 -42.19
CA ILE A 384 9.04 -7.67 -43.36
C ILE A 384 8.03 -6.67 -43.92
N ASN A 385 8.26 -6.18 -45.14
CA ASN A 385 7.51 -5.06 -45.72
C ASN A 385 6.67 -5.46 -46.95
N THR A 386 5.66 -4.66 -47.30
CA THR A 386 4.77 -4.83 -48.46
C THR A 386 5.31 -4.13 -49.72
N THR A 387 6.40 -3.37 -49.61
CA THR A 387 7.12 -2.81 -50.75
C THR A 387 8.17 -3.80 -51.26
N GLY A 388 8.47 -3.80 -52.56
CA GLY A 388 9.49 -4.68 -53.16
C GLY A 388 10.93 -4.20 -52.95
N THR A 389 11.15 -3.18 -52.11
CA THR A 389 12.42 -2.44 -52.01
C THR A 389 13.00 -2.36 -50.59
N GLU A 390 12.28 -2.84 -49.58
CA GLU A 390 12.67 -2.75 -48.17
C GLU A 390 12.40 -4.07 -47.41
N GLY A 391 13.08 -4.24 -46.28
CA GLY A 391 12.95 -5.44 -45.43
C GLY A 391 13.72 -6.64 -45.98
N ASN A 392 13.70 -7.76 -45.25
CA ASN A 392 14.40 -9.00 -45.60
C ASN A 392 13.90 -9.67 -46.90
N VAL A 393 12.65 -9.39 -47.29
CA VAL A 393 12.01 -9.98 -48.47
C VAL A 393 11.58 -8.87 -49.42
N GLN A 394 12.33 -8.70 -50.50
CA GLN A 394 12.24 -7.62 -51.50
C GLN A 394 11.82 -8.18 -52.87
N VAL A 395 10.76 -8.99 -52.88
CA VAL A 395 10.03 -9.39 -54.10
C VAL A 395 8.71 -8.62 -54.17
N SER A 396 8.05 -8.58 -55.34
CA SER A 396 6.76 -7.89 -55.47
C SER A 396 5.71 -8.48 -54.54
N GLU A 397 4.76 -7.65 -54.07
CA GLU A 397 3.75 -8.05 -53.08
C GLU A 397 2.95 -9.30 -53.47
N SER A 398 2.51 -9.40 -54.73
CA SER A 398 1.80 -10.57 -55.26
C SER A 398 2.63 -11.86 -55.34
N ARG A 399 3.94 -11.77 -55.07
CA ARG A 399 4.90 -12.88 -55.14
C ARG A 399 5.47 -13.28 -53.78
N ARG A 400 4.96 -12.74 -52.68
CA ARG A 400 5.32 -13.19 -51.32
C ARG A 400 4.12 -13.64 -50.52
N ALA A 401 4.30 -14.68 -49.72
CA ALA A 401 3.29 -15.18 -48.79
C ALA A 401 3.93 -15.55 -47.44
N PHE A 402 3.39 -14.99 -46.36
CA PHE A 402 3.76 -15.34 -44.99
C PHE A 402 2.59 -16.04 -44.31
N THR A 403 2.84 -17.21 -43.72
CA THR A 403 1.82 -17.92 -42.96
C THR A 403 1.40 -17.13 -41.71
N THR A 404 0.14 -17.23 -41.33
CA THR A 404 -0.35 -16.74 -40.03
C THR A 404 -0.01 -17.70 -38.89
N LEU A 405 0.49 -18.90 -39.19
CA LEU A 405 0.81 -19.96 -38.24
C LEU A 405 2.30 -20.33 -38.39
N GLY A 406 3.19 -19.40 -38.07
CA GLY A 406 4.64 -19.58 -38.14
C GLY A 406 5.37 -18.96 -36.95
N THR A 407 6.69 -19.11 -36.93
CA THR A 407 7.58 -18.50 -35.94
C THR A 407 8.38 -17.37 -36.58
N PHE A 408 8.34 -16.18 -35.96
CA PHE A 408 9.05 -15.00 -36.42
C PHE A 408 9.98 -14.52 -35.31
N ILE A 409 11.28 -14.52 -35.59
CA ILE A 409 12.32 -14.18 -34.62
C ILE A 409 13.00 -12.90 -35.11
N TYR A 410 12.90 -11.82 -34.35
CA TYR A 410 13.63 -10.58 -34.65
C TYR A 410 14.96 -10.61 -33.89
N ASN A 411 16.06 -10.85 -34.63
CA ASN A 411 17.41 -11.05 -34.09
C ASN A 411 18.46 -10.16 -34.77
N GLY A 412 18.03 -9.05 -35.38
CA GLY A 412 18.94 -8.06 -35.96
C GLY A 412 19.86 -7.41 -34.92
N LYS A 413 20.97 -6.81 -35.39
CA LYS A 413 21.93 -6.09 -34.53
C LYS A 413 21.64 -4.59 -34.41
N VAL A 414 20.70 -4.10 -35.20
CA VAL A 414 20.27 -2.69 -35.27
C VAL A 414 18.80 -2.59 -34.84
N PRO A 415 18.27 -1.40 -34.50
CA PRO A 415 16.85 -1.21 -34.30
C PRO A 415 16.03 -1.72 -35.50
N GLN A 416 15.02 -2.53 -35.23
CA GLN A 416 14.12 -3.09 -36.24
C GLN A 416 12.71 -2.56 -36.07
N GLN A 417 11.93 -2.67 -37.14
CA GLN A 417 10.47 -2.63 -37.10
C GLN A 417 9.92 -4.02 -37.44
N THR A 418 8.68 -4.31 -37.05
CA THR A 418 8.03 -5.54 -37.52
C THR A 418 7.78 -5.53 -39.03
N GLY A 419 7.56 -4.33 -39.57
CA GLY A 419 7.17 -4.12 -40.96
C GLY A 419 5.67 -4.34 -41.17
N ASN A 420 5.17 -3.84 -42.29
CA ASN A 420 3.73 -3.79 -42.61
C ASN A 420 3.20 -5.05 -43.32
N ALA A 421 4.06 -5.96 -43.81
CA ALA A 421 3.65 -7.26 -44.38
C ALA A 421 3.58 -8.36 -43.32
N PHE A 422 3.84 -8.03 -42.06
CA PHE A 422 3.74 -8.97 -40.94
C PHE A 422 2.28 -9.43 -40.73
N PRO A 423 2.00 -10.74 -40.57
CA PRO A 423 0.64 -11.25 -40.36
C PRO A 423 -0.05 -10.71 -39.10
N THR A 424 -1.10 -9.90 -39.28
CA THR A 424 -1.81 -9.21 -38.18
C THR A 424 -2.96 -10.01 -37.57
N THR A 425 -3.56 -10.95 -38.32
CA THR A 425 -4.73 -11.74 -37.90
C THR A 425 -4.44 -12.58 -36.65
N ALA A 426 -5.41 -12.70 -35.73
CA ALA A 426 -5.24 -13.48 -34.51
C ALA A 426 -5.07 -14.98 -34.83
N SER A 427 -3.95 -15.56 -34.39
CA SER A 427 -3.56 -16.94 -34.74
C SER A 427 -2.56 -17.51 -33.71
N GLY A 428 -2.28 -18.82 -33.81
CA GLY A 428 -1.29 -19.52 -32.99
C GLY A 428 0.17 -19.28 -33.35
N LYS A 429 0.52 -18.09 -33.88
CA LYS A 429 1.91 -17.74 -34.24
C LYS A 429 2.79 -17.48 -33.01
N VAL A 430 4.10 -17.64 -33.22
CA VAL A 430 5.12 -17.34 -32.23
C VAL A 430 5.94 -16.14 -32.71
N VAL A 431 6.07 -15.12 -31.86
CA VAL A 431 6.93 -13.96 -32.13
C VAL A 431 7.98 -13.89 -31.04
N ILE A 432 9.26 -13.91 -31.41
CA ILE A 432 10.39 -13.87 -30.48
C ILE A 432 11.19 -12.60 -30.75
N ILE A 433 11.39 -11.80 -29.71
CA ILE A 433 12.25 -10.62 -29.72
C ILE A 433 13.57 -11.00 -29.07
N ASP A 434 14.59 -11.15 -29.91
CA ASP A 434 15.96 -11.51 -29.54
C ASP A 434 16.96 -10.51 -30.13
N ASN A 435 16.52 -9.25 -30.26
CA ASN A 435 17.31 -8.14 -30.75
C ASN A 435 17.84 -7.37 -29.54
N PRO A 436 19.16 -7.16 -29.39
CA PRO A 436 19.73 -6.45 -28.24
C PRO A 436 19.41 -4.94 -28.21
N ALA A 437 19.00 -4.35 -29.32
CA ALA A 437 18.57 -2.96 -29.44
C ALA A 437 17.05 -2.84 -29.21
N SER A 438 16.27 -2.57 -30.26
CA SER A 438 14.81 -2.43 -30.15
C SER A 438 14.07 -2.96 -31.37
N VAL A 439 12.84 -3.42 -31.15
CA VAL A 439 11.90 -3.81 -32.21
C VAL A 439 10.62 -3.00 -32.03
N THR A 440 10.31 -2.11 -32.98
CA THR A 440 9.11 -1.28 -32.98
C THR A 440 7.99 -1.94 -33.76
N LEU A 441 6.81 -2.01 -33.15
CA LEU A 441 5.62 -2.57 -33.76
C LEU A 441 5.05 -1.61 -34.81
N THR A 442 4.94 -2.07 -36.06
CA THR A 442 4.39 -1.25 -37.16
C THR A 442 2.86 -1.32 -37.23
N ASN A 443 2.26 -2.49 -36.93
CA ASN A 443 0.82 -2.73 -36.99
C ASN A 443 0.35 -3.54 -35.78
N THR A 444 -0.93 -3.44 -35.42
CA THR A 444 -1.49 -4.27 -34.34
C THR A 444 -1.42 -5.76 -34.73
N ILE A 445 -0.89 -6.60 -33.83
CA ILE A 445 -0.72 -8.05 -34.06
C ILE A 445 -1.60 -8.81 -33.07
N GLY A 446 -2.46 -9.71 -33.57
CA GLY A 446 -3.30 -10.57 -32.73
C GLY A 446 -2.69 -11.96 -32.49
N PHE A 447 -2.92 -12.55 -31.32
CA PHE A 447 -2.52 -13.92 -30.96
C PHE A 447 -3.73 -14.73 -30.47
N SER A 448 -3.72 -16.04 -30.68
CA SER A 448 -4.74 -16.95 -30.16
C SER A 448 -4.13 -18.15 -29.42
N VAL A 449 -4.93 -18.77 -28.54
CA VAL A 449 -4.54 -20.00 -27.83
C VAL A 449 -4.51 -21.21 -28.74
N ASN A 450 -5.28 -21.20 -29.83
CA ASN A 450 -5.38 -22.31 -30.77
C ASN A 450 -4.08 -22.43 -31.58
N THR A 451 -3.46 -23.60 -31.52
CA THR A 451 -2.15 -23.85 -32.12
C THR A 451 -2.13 -25.19 -32.84
N SER A 452 -1.42 -25.21 -33.96
CA SER A 452 -0.99 -26.39 -34.70
C SER A 452 0.53 -26.40 -34.90
N VAL A 453 1.26 -25.47 -34.28
CA VAL A 453 2.68 -25.16 -34.56
C VAL A 453 3.55 -25.30 -33.31
N SER A 454 3.08 -24.77 -32.18
CA SER A 454 3.79 -24.87 -30.91
C SER A 454 2.96 -25.66 -29.89
N PRO A 455 3.56 -26.57 -29.11
CA PRO A 455 2.84 -27.23 -28.03
C PRO A 455 2.30 -26.26 -26.96
N HIS A 456 2.76 -24.99 -26.97
CA HIS A 456 2.42 -23.99 -25.95
C HIS A 456 1.38 -22.94 -26.38
N GLY A 457 0.87 -22.97 -27.63
CA GLY A 457 -0.03 -21.92 -28.14
C GLY A 457 0.69 -20.79 -28.88
N GLY A 458 -0.09 -19.80 -29.36
CA GLY A 458 0.47 -18.54 -29.86
C GLY A 458 1.04 -17.71 -28.71
N ARG A 459 2.19 -17.06 -28.92
CA ARG A 459 2.86 -16.27 -27.89
C ARG A 459 3.76 -15.16 -28.43
N LEU A 460 3.89 -14.10 -27.63
CA LEU A 460 4.97 -13.12 -27.73
C LEU A 460 6.03 -13.46 -26.68
N GLU A 461 7.28 -13.64 -27.10
CA GLU A 461 8.41 -13.96 -26.25
C GLU A 461 9.48 -12.86 -26.37
N ILE A 462 9.86 -12.23 -25.26
CA ILE A 462 10.89 -11.19 -25.22
C ILE A 462 12.07 -11.68 -24.40
N LYS A 463 13.23 -11.82 -25.05
CA LYS A 463 14.46 -12.31 -24.43
C LYS A 463 15.40 -11.17 -24.05
N GLN A 464 15.56 -10.18 -24.94
CA GLN A 464 16.45 -9.04 -24.76
C GLN A 464 16.01 -7.81 -25.56
N GLY A 465 16.71 -6.69 -25.36
CA GLY A 465 16.39 -5.40 -25.97
C GLY A 465 15.05 -4.82 -25.55
N THR A 466 14.47 -3.95 -26.38
CA THR A 466 13.16 -3.35 -26.13
C THR A 466 12.18 -3.64 -27.25
N PHE A 467 11.06 -4.31 -26.95
CA PHE A 467 9.91 -4.36 -27.83
C PHE A 467 9.00 -3.15 -27.56
N ILE A 468 8.74 -2.35 -28.59
CA ILE A 468 8.06 -1.05 -28.48
C ILE A 468 6.72 -1.10 -29.21
N THR A 469 5.62 -0.88 -28.50
CA THR A 469 4.32 -0.59 -29.13
C THR A 469 4.22 0.90 -29.45
N THR A 470 3.37 1.25 -30.41
CA THR A 470 3.12 2.64 -30.79
C THR A 470 1.75 3.08 -30.27
N PRO A 471 1.42 4.39 -30.29
CA PRO A 471 0.08 4.85 -29.93
C PRO A 471 -1.06 4.19 -30.74
N THR A 472 -0.77 3.72 -31.95
CA THR A 472 -1.76 3.15 -32.89
C THR A 472 -1.65 1.63 -33.08
N ALA A 473 -0.60 0.99 -32.55
CA ALA A 473 -0.37 -0.46 -32.71
C ALA A 473 0.01 -1.13 -31.38
N ASP A 474 -0.58 -2.29 -31.08
CA ASP A 474 -0.27 -3.11 -29.89
C ASP A 474 -0.43 -4.62 -30.18
N VAL A 475 -0.15 -5.45 -29.20
CA VAL A 475 -0.32 -6.91 -29.24
C VAL A 475 -1.61 -7.32 -28.52
N THR A 476 -2.49 -8.04 -29.22
CA THR A 476 -3.85 -8.37 -28.75
C THR A 476 -4.15 -9.87 -28.76
N GLY A 477 -5.29 -10.25 -28.16
CA GLY A 477 -5.80 -11.61 -28.20
C GLY A 477 -5.38 -12.50 -27.02
N GLY A 478 -5.66 -13.80 -27.12
CA GLY A 478 -5.55 -14.76 -26.01
C GLY A 478 -4.21 -15.49 -25.88
N GLY A 479 -3.21 -15.16 -26.71
CA GLY A 479 -1.88 -15.80 -26.64
C GLY A 479 -1.11 -15.51 -25.33
N ARG A 480 0.02 -16.20 -25.12
CA ARG A 480 0.86 -16.02 -23.93
C ARG A 480 1.86 -14.86 -24.08
N LEU A 481 2.17 -14.20 -22.97
CA LEU A 481 3.32 -13.28 -22.87
C LEU A 481 4.43 -13.98 -22.09
N VAL A 482 5.59 -14.16 -22.71
CA VAL A 482 6.77 -14.80 -22.11
C VAL A 482 7.91 -13.79 -22.07
N MET A 483 8.53 -13.61 -20.90
CA MET A 483 9.69 -12.72 -20.77
C MET A 483 10.73 -13.37 -19.86
N SER A 484 11.93 -13.60 -20.42
CA SER A 484 13.13 -13.97 -19.65
C SER A 484 14.06 -12.78 -19.43
N GLY A 485 13.86 -11.68 -20.16
CA GLY A 485 14.64 -10.46 -20.10
C GLY A 485 13.99 -9.34 -20.94
N GLY A 486 14.79 -8.34 -21.31
CA GLY A 486 14.36 -7.22 -22.15
C GLY A 486 13.26 -6.34 -21.54
N THR A 487 12.71 -5.44 -22.36
CA THR A 487 11.66 -4.50 -21.97
C THR A 487 10.50 -4.57 -22.95
N TYR A 488 9.29 -4.66 -22.45
CA TYR A 488 8.08 -4.42 -23.21
C TYR A 488 7.60 -2.99 -22.95
N ARG A 489 7.96 -2.06 -23.84
CA ARG A 489 7.61 -0.64 -23.76
C ARG A 489 6.30 -0.38 -24.48
N ILE A 490 5.31 0.09 -23.74
CA ILE A 490 3.95 0.25 -24.22
C ILE A 490 3.61 1.74 -24.30
N ALA A 491 3.38 2.24 -25.51
CA ALA A 491 3.01 3.64 -25.75
C ALA A 491 1.49 3.85 -25.94
N ARG A 492 0.72 2.76 -26.04
CA ARG A 492 -0.72 2.82 -26.26
C ARG A 492 -1.46 3.43 -25.08
N LEU A 493 -2.38 4.34 -25.37
CA LEU A 493 -3.12 5.14 -24.38
C LEU A 493 -4.57 4.68 -24.23
N GLY A 494 -5.21 5.05 -23.11
CA GLY A 494 -6.65 4.92 -22.90
C GLY A 494 -7.17 3.47 -22.84
N THR A 495 -6.30 2.52 -22.50
CA THR A 495 -6.63 1.09 -22.50
C THR A 495 -5.86 0.31 -21.45
N ILE A 496 -6.29 -0.94 -21.23
CA ILE A 496 -5.60 -1.90 -20.36
C ILE A 496 -4.41 -2.49 -21.10
N VAL A 497 -3.22 -2.36 -20.52
CA VAL A 497 -1.94 -2.79 -21.07
C VAL A 497 -1.21 -3.75 -20.12
N PRO A 498 -0.53 -4.79 -20.61
CA PRO A 498 -0.56 -5.26 -22.00
C PRO A 498 -1.96 -5.73 -22.45
N GLN A 499 -2.27 -5.57 -23.74
CA GLN A 499 -3.58 -5.98 -24.28
C GLN A 499 -3.75 -7.49 -24.45
N LEU A 500 -2.63 -8.24 -24.48
CA LEU A 500 -2.64 -9.69 -24.50
C LEU A 500 -3.25 -10.26 -23.20
N THR A 501 -4.24 -11.14 -23.33
CA THR A 501 -5.08 -11.64 -22.22
C THR A 501 -4.78 -13.08 -21.82
N GLY A 502 -3.85 -13.77 -22.48
CA GLY A 502 -3.44 -15.12 -22.09
C GLY A 502 -2.49 -15.14 -20.89
N ALA A 503 -1.90 -16.29 -20.61
CA ALA A 503 -1.01 -16.50 -19.46
C ALA A 503 0.30 -15.69 -19.58
N TYR A 504 0.80 -15.21 -18.43
CA TYR A 504 2.05 -14.45 -18.33
C TYR A 504 3.11 -15.32 -17.65
N GLU A 505 4.22 -15.57 -18.36
CA GLU A 505 5.39 -16.32 -17.88
C GLU A 505 6.59 -15.36 -17.84
N LEU A 506 6.65 -14.56 -16.78
CA LEU A 506 7.63 -13.47 -16.64
C LEU A 506 8.69 -13.88 -15.61
N THR A 507 9.69 -14.64 -16.05
CA THR A 507 10.84 -15.04 -15.21
C THR A 507 11.91 -13.94 -15.15
N GLY A 508 11.82 -12.95 -16.05
CA GLY A 508 12.63 -11.74 -16.08
C GLY A 508 11.93 -10.60 -16.82
N GLY A 509 12.70 -9.58 -17.17
CA GLY A 509 12.25 -8.46 -18.02
C GLY A 509 11.42 -7.38 -17.32
N THR A 510 11.05 -6.35 -18.08
CA THR A 510 10.37 -5.14 -17.59
C THR A 510 9.16 -4.80 -18.44
N ILE A 511 7.99 -4.60 -17.80
CA ILE A 511 6.84 -3.96 -18.44
C ILE A 511 6.95 -2.44 -18.21
N GLU A 512 7.08 -1.67 -19.29
CA GLU A 512 7.26 -0.22 -19.23
C GLU A 512 6.01 0.52 -19.75
N LEU A 513 5.39 1.31 -18.89
CA LEU A 513 4.29 2.23 -19.21
C LEU A 513 4.88 3.59 -19.59
N ASN A 514 5.12 3.79 -20.89
CA ASN A 514 5.83 4.95 -21.43
C ASN A 514 4.92 6.00 -22.08
N GLY A 515 3.63 5.72 -22.28
CA GLY A 515 2.75 6.64 -22.98
C GLY A 515 2.58 7.98 -22.25
N ASN A 516 2.51 9.10 -22.97
CA ASN A 516 2.31 10.45 -22.40
C ASN A 516 0.84 10.76 -22.00
N GLY A 517 0.03 9.71 -21.86
CA GLY A 517 -1.39 9.78 -21.51
C GLY A 517 -1.79 8.75 -20.45
N GLU A 518 -3.08 8.61 -20.19
CA GLU A 518 -3.57 7.57 -19.30
C GLU A 518 -3.21 6.17 -19.84
N GLN A 519 -2.69 5.30 -18.97
CA GLN A 519 -2.54 3.87 -19.25
C GLN A 519 -2.92 3.08 -18.01
N ILE A 520 -3.50 1.90 -18.23
CA ILE A 520 -3.99 1.04 -17.16
C ILE A 520 -3.20 -0.27 -17.18
N LEU A 521 -2.29 -0.49 -16.23
CA LEU A 521 -1.61 -1.76 -16.10
C LEU A 521 -2.61 -2.86 -15.72
N ARG A 522 -2.61 -3.96 -16.46
CA ARG A 522 -3.50 -5.10 -16.24
C ARG A 522 -3.21 -5.76 -14.90
N GLY A 523 -4.18 -5.72 -13.99
CA GLY A 523 -4.22 -6.53 -12.78
C GLY A 523 -5.06 -7.79 -12.93
N GLY A 524 -4.93 -8.70 -11.97
CA GLY A 524 -5.66 -9.96 -11.86
C GLY A 524 -4.80 -11.04 -11.17
N THR A 525 -5.43 -12.07 -10.62
CA THR A 525 -4.73 -13.15 -9.91
C THR A 525 -3.84 -14.00 -10.81
N SER A 526 -4.09 -14.00 -12.12
CA SER A 526 -3.33 -14.75 -13.12
C SER A 526 -2.11 -14.00 -13.67
N TYR A 527 -1.88 -12.75 -13.25
CA TYR A 527 -0.81 -11.90 -13.79
C TYR A 527 0.16 -11.50 -12.68
N THR A 528 1.40 -11.96 -12.81
CA THR A 528 2.50 -11.58 -11.91
C THR A 528 3.62 -10.97 -12.73
N TYR A 529 3.96 -9.72 -12.43
CA TYR A 529 5.00 -8.98 -13.13
C TYR A 529 6.35 -9.17 -12.44
N TYR A 530 7.41 -9.30 -13.25
CA TYR A 530 8.77 -9.33 -12.73
C TYR A 530 9.23 -7.91 -12.37
N ASN A 531 9.52 -7.06 -13.35
CA ASN A 531 9.69 -5.61 -13.16
C ASN A 531 8.58 -4.81 -13.83
N VAL A 532 8.22 -3.68 -13.22
CA VAL A 532 7.36 -2.65 -13.81
C VAL A 532 8.08 -1.30 -13.76
N LEU A 533 8.07 -0.59 -14.88
CA LEU A 533 8.62 0.75 -15.02
C LEU A 533 7.53 1.74 -15.45
N ILE A 534 7.36 2.82 -14.69
CA ILE A 534 6.48 3.92 -15.04
C ILE A 534 7.37 5.09 -15.50
N SER A 535 7.43 5.31 -16.83
CA SER A 535 8.32 6.30 -17.46
C SER A 535 7.59 7.38 -18.25
N GLY A 536 6.31 7.17 -18.60
CA GLY A 536 5.54 8.13 -19.40
C GLY A 536 5.28 9.44 -18.66
N ILE A 537 5.48 10.55 -19.36
CA ILE A 537 5.35 11.91 -18.81
C ILE A 537 3.86 12.23 -18.62
N ASN A 538 3.52 12.92 -17.53
CA ASN A 538 2.20 13.51 -17.38
C ASN A 538 2.21 14.96 -17.90
N GLU A 539 1.92 15.15 -19.19
CA GLU A 539 1.95 16.47 -19.84
C GLU A 539 0.86 17.43 -19.31
N ASN A 540 -0.29 16.91 -18.86
CA ASN A 540 -1.48 17.72 -18.50
C ASN A 540 -1.85 17.68 -17.02
N GLY A 541 -1.05 17.03 -16.16
CA GLY A 541 -1.35 16.84 -14.74
C GLY A 541 -2.48 15.83 -14.45
N THR A 542 -3.33 15.48 -15.42
CA THR A 542 -4.48 14.57 -15.26
C THR A 542 -4.25 13.14 -15.80
N ASN A 543 -3.18 12.92 -16.56
CA ASN A 543 -2.92 11.66 -17.26
C ASN A 543 -2.14 10.65 -16.40
N ALA A 544 -2.71 10.26 -15.26
CA ALA A 544 -2.09 9.28 -14.37
C ALA A 544 -2.04 7.88 -15.01
N LYS A 545 -0.97 7.13 -14.71
CA LYS A 545 -0.93 5.69 -14.92
C LYS A 545 -1.66 5.04 -13.73
N THR A 546 -2.48 4.04 -13.99
CA THR A 546 -3.22 3.31 -12.95
C THR A 546 -3.04 1.80 -13.16
N ILE A 547 -3.54 1.01 -12.21
CA ILE A 547 -3.77 -0.43 -12.38
C ILE A 547 -5.27 -0.71 -12.61
N SER A 548 -5.63 -1.84 -13.22
CA SER A 548 -7.05 -2.20 -13.44
C SER A 548 -7.70 -2.80 -12.19
N THR A 549 -7.00 -3.67 -11.47
CA THR A 549 -7.46 -4.34 -10.24
C THR A 549 -6.24 -4.61 -9.34
N THR A 550 -6.24 -5.71 -8.56
CA THR A 550 -5.06 -6.18 -7.82
C THR A 550 -3.95 -6.56 -8.78
N THR A 551 -2.75 -6.01 -8.58
CA THR A 551 -1.57 -6.27 -9.41
C THR A 551 -0.43 -6.78 -8.52
N THR A 552 0.18 -7.90 -8.92
CA THR A 552 1.33 -8.48 -8.21
C THR A 552 2.62 -8.16 -8.95
N ILE A 553 3.61 -7.60 -8.25
CA ILE A 553 4.96 -7.33 -8.77
C ILE A 553 5.98 -7.99 -7.84
N ASN A 554 6.86 -8.81 -8.39
CA ASN A 554 7.78 -9.62 -7.60
C ASN A 554 9.20 -9.05 -7.48
N GLN A 555 9.73 -8.36 -8.49
CA GLN A 555 11.12 -7.90 -8.45
C GLN A 555 11.23 -6.41 -8.15
N ASN A 556 10.76 -5.51 -9.00
CA ASN A 556 10.89 -4.06 -8.76
C ASN A 556 9.75 -3.26 -9.41
N LEU A 557 9.26 -2.24 -8.71
CA LEU A 557 8.47 -1.15 -9.30
C LEU A 557 9.33 0.11 -9.33
N THR A 558 9.56 0.67 -10.52
CA THR A 558 10.26 1.94 -10.70
C THR A 558 9.34 3.03 -11.21
N ILE A 559 9.38 4.21 -10.60
CA ILE A 559 8.66 5.41 -11.05
C ILE A 559 9.70 6.51 -11.31
N LEU A 560 9.76 6.97 -12.56
CA LEU A 560 10.70 8.00 -12.99
C LEU A 560 10.17 9.43 -12.72
N PRO A 561 11.03 10.46 -12.86
CA PRO A 561 10.59 11.85 -12.77
C PRO A 561 9.45 12.16 -13.74
N ASN A 562 8.53 13.04 -13.34
CA ASN A 562 7.34 13.48 -14.10
C ASN A 562 6.29 12.40 -14.38
N ALA A 563 6.51 11.14 -14.01
CA ALA A 563 5.49 10.11 -14.03
C ALA A 563 4.57 10.21 -12.81
N ILE A 564 3.29 9.91 -13.02
CA ILE A 564 2.29 9.75 -11.96
C ILE A 564 1.73 8.33 -12.03
N LEU A 565 1.88 7.59 -10.94
CA LEU A 565 1.15 6.35 -10.69
C LEU A 565 0.06 6.62 -9.65
N ASP A 566 -1.20 6.55 -10.04
CA ASP A 566 -2.35 6.65 -9.14
C ASP A 566 -3.07 5.31 -9.15
N ILE A 567 -2.91 4.53 -8.08
CA ILE A 567 -3.60 3.24 -7.96
C ILE A 567 -4.98 3.38 -7.30
N SER A 568 -5.34 4.59 -6.87
CA SER A 568 -6.57 4.86 -6.12
C SER A 568 -6.78 3.82 -5.00
N ASN A 569 -7.95 3.18 -4.91
CA ASN A 569 -8.26 2.17 -3.89
C ASN A 569 -7.81 0.73 -4.25
N LYS A 570 -7.10 0.54 -5.36
CA LYS A 570 -6.71 -0.78 -5.88
C LYS A 570 -5.48 -1.34 -5.15
N SER A 571 -5.14 -2.61 -5.40
CA SER A 571 -4.09 -3.34 -4.68
C SER A 571 -2.83 -3.49 -5.50
N LEU A 572 -1.67 -3.22 -4.89
CA LEU A 572 -0.37 -3.38 -5.51
C LEU A 572 0.56 -4.17 -4.58
N LYS A 573 0.60 -5.50 -4.75
CA LYS A 573 1.21 -6.46 -3.82
C LYS A 573 2.43 -7.15 -4.43
N GLY A 574 3.13 -7.91 -3.61
CA GLY A 574 4.25 -8.78 -4.00
C GLY A 574 5.54 -8.43 -3.29
N ASP A 575 6.58 -9.18 -3.58
CA ASP A 575 7.89 -9.10 -2.90
C ASP A 575 8.81 -8.02 -3.48
N ALA A 576 8.34 -7.25 -4.48
CA ALA A 576 9.12 -6.17 -5.09
C ALA A 576 9.42 -5.02 -4.11
N GLY A 577 10.55 -4.35 -4.34
CA GLY A 577 10.84 -3.03 -3.79
C GLY A 577 10.23 -1.90 -4.64
N LEU A 578 10.20 -0.70 -4.06
CA LEU A 578 9.79 0.52 -4.75
C LEU A 578 11.02 1.42 -4.97
N THR A 579 11.26 1.78 -6.23
CA THR A 579 12.31 2.71 -6.64
C THR A 579 11.68 4.00 -7.17
N MET A 580 12.05 5.14 -6.59
CA MET A 580 11.61 6.47 -7.05
C MET A 580 12.81 7.42 -7.04
N THR A 581 13.12 7.98 -8.21
CA THR A 581 14.07 9.11 -8.36
C THR A 581 13.34 10.44 -8.55
N GLY A 582 12.01 10.40 -8.66
CA GLY A 582 11.11 11.52 -8.90
C GLY A 582 9.66 11.05 -8.98
N GLY A 583 8.78 11.88 -9.56
CA GLY A 583 7.39 11.50 -9.85
C GLY A 583 6.47 11.47 -8.62
N LEU A 584 5.24 11.00 -8.84
CA LEU A 584 4.20 10.87 -7.82
C LEU A 584 3.66 9.43 -7.79
N PHE A 585 3.58 8.86 -6.59
CA PHE A 585 2.80 7.65 -6.34
C PHE A 585 1.64 7.96 -5.39
N ARG A 586 0.41 7.90 -5.88
CA ARG A 586 -0.81 8.13 -5.09
C ARG A 586 -1.54 6.82 -4.78
N THR A 587 -2.03 6.70 -3.55
CA THR A 587 -2.93 5.61 -3.13
C THR A 587 -4.03 6.11 -2.17
N SER A 588 -5.24 5.58 -2.34
CA SER A 588 -6.41 5.79 -1.47
C SER A 588 -6.96 4.48 -0.90
N ARG A 589 -6.13 3.44 -0.87
CA ARG A 589 -6.49 2.12 -0.34
C ARG A 589 -6.73 2.18 1.16
N THR A 590 -7.76 1.48 1.64
CA THR A 590 -8.25 1.53 3.03
C THR A 590 -7.85 0.33 3.88
N SER A 591 -7.09 -0.62 3.33
CA SER A 591 -6.69 -1.85 4.02
C SER A 591 -5.23 -2.20 3.77
N GLY A 592 -4.59 -2.77 4.79
CA GLY A 592 -3.18 -3.15 4.78
C GLY A 592 -2.20 -2.01 5.05
N SER A 593 -0.92 -2.35 5.16
CA SER A 593 0.17 -1.37 5.21
C SER A 593 0.66 -1.00 3.82
N LEU A 594 0.76 0.29 3.55
CA LEU A 594 0.95 0.88 2.24
C LEU A 594 2.31 1.60 2.12
N PRO A 595 3.00 1.51 0.98
CA PRO A 595 2.69 0.65 -0.18
C PRO A 595 2.65 -0.84 0.19
N GLU A 596 1.81 -1.67 -0.46
CA GLU A 596 1.70 -3.10 -0.08
C GLU A 596 2.88 -3.95 -0.57
N LEU A 597 3.76 -3.38 -1.40
CA LEU A 597 5.03 -3.97 -1.81
C LEU A 597 5.90 -4.28 -0.58
N LEU A 598 6.42 -5.51 -0.51
CA LEU A 598 7.11 -5.98 0.70
C LEU A 598 8.60 -5.68 0.69
N GLY A 599 9.21 -5.42 -0.48
CA GLY A 599 10.64 -5.18 -0.61
C GLY A 599 11.51 -6.34 -0.15
N ARG A 600 11.08 -7.60 -0.35
CA ARG A 600 11.88 -8.79 0.01
C ARG A 600 12.91 -9.13 -1.06
N ASN A 601 12.57 -8.96 -2.33
CA ASN A 601 13.44 -9.29 -3.46
C ASN A 601 14.35 -8.12 -3.87
N THR A 602 13.84 -6.89 -3.76
CA THR A 602 14.65 -5.67 -3.91
C THR A 602 14.32 -4.69 -2.80
N SER A 603 15.33 -3.93 -2.38
CA SER A 603 15.17 -2.90 -1.35
C SER A 603 14.43 -1.68 -1.90
N TYR A 604 13.78 -0.94 -1.00
CA TYR A 604 13.24 0.38 -1.34
C TYR A 604 14.38 1.36 -1.62
N ASN A 605 14.27 2.13 -2.70
CA ASN A 605 15.19 3.20 -3.05
C ASN A 605 14.41 4.46 -3.45
N LEU A 606 14.09 5.29 -2.46
CA LEU A 606 13.31 6.52 -2.63
C LEU A 606 14.27 7.72 -2.53
N SER A 607 15.09 7.90 -3.57
CA SER A 607 16.04 9.02 -3.65
C SER A 607 15.37 10.35 -4.07
N GLY A 608 14.16 10.28 -4.63
CA GLY A 608 13.34 11.43 -4.99
C GLY A 608 11.85 11.10 -5.00
N GLY A 609 11.04 12.04 -5.50
CA GLY A 609 9.61 11.85 -5.71
C GLY A 609 8.75 12.02 -4.46
N THR A 610 7.43 11.90 -4.65
CA THR A 610 6.43 12.03 -3.59
C THR A 610 5.52 10.82 -3.56
N ILE A 611 5.27 10.28 -2.35
CA ILE A 611 4.20 9.31 -2.13
C ILE A 611 3.05 10.04 -1.44
N GLU A 612 1.89 10.03 -2.08
CA GLU A 612 0.66 10.64 -1.58
C GLU A 612 -0.30 9.59 -1.03
N PHE A 613 -0.65 9.74 0.25
CA PHE A 613 -1.70 8.98 0.91
C PHE A 613 -2.96 9.83 0.95
N TYR A 614 -3.95 9.49 0.12
CA TYR A 614 -5.19 10.23 -0.04
C TYR A 614 -6.35 9.51 0.67
N GLY A 615 -6.86 10.06 1.77
CA GLY A 615 -8.09 9.58 2.42
C GLY A 615 -9.32 9.98 1.61
N SER A 616 -10.08 9.04 1.05
CA SER A 616 -11.14 9.36 0.09
C SER A 616 -12.53 9.55 0.70
N THR A 617 -12.80 9.07 1.92
CA THR A 617 -14.08 9.25 2.63
C THR A 617 -13.87 9.36 4.15
N ASN A 618 -14.84 9.92 4.88
CA ASN A 618 -14.87 9.84 6.34
C ASN A 618 -14.79 8.37 6.84
N GLY A 619 -14.09 8.14 7.95
CA GLY A 619 -13.92 6.82 8.58
C GLY A 619 -12.84 5.91 7.97
N GLN A 620 -12.15 6.32 6.91
CA GLN A 620 -11.06 5.53 6.32
C GLN A 620 -9.75 5.65 7.09
N ASN A 621 -9.08 4.52 7.29
CA ASN A 621 -7.77 4.44 7.95
C ASN A 621 -6.75 3.80 7.00
N GLN A 622 -5.65 4.49 6.73
CA GLN A 622 -4.54 3.99 5.94
C GLN A 622 -3.32 3.78 6.84
N SER A 623 -2.71 2.59 6.77
CA SER A 623 -1.48 2.33 7.53
C SER A 623 -0.25 2.59 6.65
N ILE A 624 0.51 3.63 6.93
CA ILE A 624 1.79 3.92 6.28
C ILE A 624 2.82 2.89 6.72
N ARG A 625 3.41 2.19 5.76
CA ARG A 625 4.41 1.15 6.00
C ARG A 625 5.68 1.78 6.56
N GLY A 626 6.12 1.29 7.72
CA GLY A 626 7.37 1.74 8.33
C GLY A 626 8.60 0.94 7.90
N THR A 627 8.43 -0.34 7.56
CA THR A 627 9.52 -1.27 7.27
C THR A 627 9.27 -2.13 6.03
N TYR A 628 10.35 -2.55 5.37
CA TYR A 628 10.37 -3.50 4.25
C TYR A 628 11.26 -4.71 4.57
N GLY A 629 11.16 -5.76 3.75
CA GLY A 629 11.82 -7.03 3.98
C GLY A 629 11.33 -7.69 5.26
N THR A 630 12.26 -8.08 6.13
CA THR A 630 11.94 -8.66 7.45
C THR A 630 11.79 -7.60 8.54
N SER A 631 12.51 -6.46 8.48
CA SER A 631 12.48 -5.39 9.50
C SER A 631 13.22 -4.09 9.11
N GLN A 632 13.65 -3.91 7.86
CA GLN A 632 14.46 -2.75 7.46
C GLN A 632 13.59 -1.49 7.38
N LYS A 633 14.05 -0.37 7.95
CA LYS A 633 13.28 0.87 7.99
C LYS A 633 13.19 1.52 6.61
N ILE A 634 12.00 1.94 6.19
CA ILE A 634 11.83 2.72 4.96
C ILE A 634 12.29 4.16 5.21
N ILE A 635 13.03 4.71 4.25
CA ILE A 635 13.37 6.13 4.19
C ILE A 635 12.57 6.71 3.04
N TYR A 636 11.50 7.44 3.35
CA TYR A 636 10.71 8.14 2.35
C TYR A 636 11.40 9.45 1.94
N HIS A 637 11.38 9.79 0.65
CA HIS A 637 11.84 11.11 0.22
C HIS A 637 10.81 12.17 0.62
N ASN A 638 9.68 12.27 -0.09
CA ASN A 638 8.55 13.10 0.31
C ASN A 638 7.30 12.25 0.60
N LEU A 639 6.61 12.60 1.68
CA LEU A 639 5.29 12.07 2.03
C LEU A 639 4.27 13.20 2.04
N LEU A 640 3.18 13.01 1.31
CA LEU A 640 2.06 13.94 1.28
C LEU A 640 0.82 13.25 1.82
N LEU A 641 0.26 13.77 2.91
CA LEU A 641 -0.97 13.24 3.49
C LEU A 641 -2.11 14.21 3.18
N THR A 642 -3.07 13.72 2.40
CA THR A 642 -4.24 14.47 1.93
C THR A 642 -5.51 13.68 2.24
N ALA A 643 -6.66 14.37 2.22
CA ALA A 643 -7.95 13.72 2.36
C ALA A 643 -9.04 14.56 1.69
N ALA A 644 -10.13 13.91 1.28
CA ALA A 644 -11.38 14.60 0.93
C ALA A 644 -12.08 15.16 2.17
N GLU A 645 -12.02 14.41 3.28
CA GLU A 645 -12.74 14.70 4.52
C GLU A 645 -11.87 14.32 5.74
N ALA A 646 -11.97 15.10 6.82
CA ALA A 646 -11.33 14.79 8.09
C ALA A 646 -11.97 13.53 8.69
N ASN A 647 -11.15 12.52 9.05
CA ASN A 647 -11.64 11.41 9.85
C ASN A 647 -11.83 11.87 11.30
N THR A 648 -13.08 12.23 11.64
CA THR A 648 -13.48 12.65 12.99
C THR A 648 -14.20 11.54 13.76
N LEU A 649 -14.44 10.40 13.09
CA LEU A 649 -15.10 9.23 13.65
C LEU A 649 -14.08 8.36 14.41
N ASN A 650 -14.48 7.85 15.57
CA ASN A 650 -13.79 6.77 16.31
C ASN A 650 -12.37 7.07 16.83
N GLU A 651 -11.96 8.33 16.97
CA GLU A 651 -10.64 8.69 17.54
C GLU A 651 -9.46 8.13 16.72
N THR A 652 -9.72 7.85 15.44
CA THR A 652 -8.72 7.36 14.49
C THR A 652 -8.42 8.40 13.42
N GLY A 653 -7.16 8.54 13.04
CA GLY A 653 -6.74 9.39 11.92
C GLY A 653 -6.98 8.75 10.57
N ASN A 654 -7.04 9.57 9.52
CA ASN A 654 -7.02 9.11 8.13
C ASN A 654 -5.77 8.26 7.85
N GLN A 655 -4.63 8.63 8.45
CA GLN A 655 -3.35 7.94 8.27
C GLN A 655 -2.71 7.58 9.62
N LEU A 656 -2.17 6.35 9.71
CA LEU A 656 -1.51 5.77 10.88
C LEU A 656 -0.16 5.16 10.49
N PHE A 657 0.75 4.96 11.45
CA PHE A 657 2.05 4.34 11.18
C PHE A 657 2.07 2.85 11.55
N SER A 658 2.46 1.97 10.64
CA SER A 658 2.61 0.54 10.95
C SER A 658 3.83 0.26 11.84
N ALA A 659 4.92 1.00 11.60
CA ALA A 659 6.17 0.99 12.34
C ALA A 659 6.86 2.37 12.20
N ASN A 660 7.98 2.57 12.89
CA ASN A 660 8.78 3.79 12.72
C ASN A 660 9.38 3.82 11.30
N PHE A 661 9.48 5.00 10.71
CA PHE A 661 10.18 5.25 9.44
C PHE A 661 10.94 6.56 9.48
N ASP A 662 11.81 6.77 8.47
CA ASP A 662 12.47 8.05 8.26
C ASP A 662 11.94 8.78 7.05
N VAL A 663 12.12 10.10 7.07
CA VAL A 663 11.87 11.00 5.96
C VAL A 663 13.16 11.78 5.66
N ALA A 664 13.59 11.78 4.41
CA ALA A 664 14.77 12.51 3.95
C ALA A 664 14.43 13.90 3.37
N GLY A 665 13.27 14.03 2.73
CA GLY A 665 12.72 15.27 2.18
C GLY A 665 11.71 15.89 3.15
N THR A 666 10.41 15.85 2.84
CA THR A 666 9.37 16.44 3.71
C THR A 666 8.16 15.52 3.89
N LEU A 667 7.65 15.41 5.12
CA LEU A 667 6.31 14.89 5.41
C LEU A 667 5.37 16.07 5.65
N THR A 668 4.37 16.22 4.80
CA THR A 668 3.36 17.29 4.90
C THR A 668 1.98 16.70 5.17
N VAL A 669 1.30 17.23 6.18
CA VAL A 669 -0.11 16.95 6.48
C VAL A 669 -0.95 18.15 6.04
N LYS A 670 -1.82 17.97 5.04
CA LYS A 670 -2.68 19.03 4.48
C LYS A 670 -4.11 18.91 4.98
N ALA A 671 -4.79 20.05 5.17
CA ALA A 671 -6.21 20.04 5.51
C ALA A 671 -7.05 19.36 4.42
N PRO A 672 -8.10 18.61 4.78
CA PRO A 672 -8.57 18.29 6.13
C PRO A 672 -7.97 16.98 6.73
N ALA A 673 -6.83 16.48 6.24
CA ALA A 673 -6.28 15.20 6.66
C ALA A 673 -5.95 15.14 8.17
N VAL A 674 -6.19 13.97 8.76
CA VAL A 674 -5.91 13.65 10.15
C VAL A 674 -4.78 12.61 10.22
N LEU A 675 -3.60 13.04 10.64
CA LEU A 675 -2.48 12.13 10.93
C LEU A 675 -2.55 11.68 12.39
N GLN A 676 -2.50 10.38 12.62
CA GLN A 676 -2.42 9.78 13.95
C GLN A 676 -1.09 9.04 14.18
N ILE A 677 -0.39 9.43 15.24
CA ILE A 677 0.86 8.78 15.66
C ILE A 677 0.68 8.18 17.07
N ALA A 678 0.64 6.84 17.14
CA ALA A 678 0.53 6.11 18.40
C ALA A 678 1.74 6.34 19.33
N SER A 679 1.59 6.04 20.62
CA SER A 679 2.61 6.30 21.66
C SER A 679 3.97 5.63 21.40
N ASN A 680 3.96 4.47 20.75
CA ASN A 680 5.15 3.67 20.40
C ASN A 680 5.58 3.82 18.93
N ARG A 681 5.15 4.90 18.27
CA ARG A 681 5.48 5.19 16.87
C ARG A 681 6.15 6.55 16.74
N ALA A 682 7.06 6.67 15.78
CA ALA A 682 7.73 7.92 15.48
C ALA A 682 8.14 8.04 14.01
N VAL A 683 8.23 9.28 13.55
CA VAL A 683 8.89 9.65 12.29
C VAL A 683 10.24 10.30 12.59
N GLY A 684 11.31 9.77 11.99
CA GLY A 684 12.67 10.31 12.10
C GLY A 684 13.23 10.74 10.75
N GLY A 685 14.56 10.84 10.67
CA GLY A 685 15.27 11.14 9.42
C GLY A 685 15.76 12.58 9.33
N THR A 686 16.41 12.91 8.22
CA THR A 686 17.06 14.21 8.00
C THR A 686 16.13 15.30 7.49
N GLY A 687 14.93 14.92 7.08
CA GLY A 687 13.95 15.80 6.42
C GLY A 687 13.16 16.71 7.36
N ASN A 688 12.07 17.25 6.84
CA ASN A 688 11.15 18.16 7.53
C ASN A 688 9.81 17.47 7.84
N PHE A 689 9.11 18.00 8.84
CA PHE A 689 7.76 17.62 9.20
C PHE A 689 6.87 18.86 9.29
N ILE A 690 5.78 18.91 8.52
CA ILE A 690 4.92 20.08 8.40
C ILE A 690 3.46 19.69 8.63
N VAL A 691 2.80 20.38 9.56
CA VAL A 691 1.34 20.38 9.73
C VAL A 691 0.81 21.72 9.26
N GLU A 692 0.05 21.71 8.15
CA GLU A 692 -0.50 22.93 7.54
C GLU A 692 -1.75 23.45 8.28
N PRO A 693 -2.14 24.73 8.08
CA PRO A 693 -3.43 25.27 8.55
C PRO A 693 -4.62 24.34 8.22
N GLY A 694 -5.49 24.09 9.19
CA GLY A 694 -6.68 23.24 9.06
C GLY A 694 -6.43 21.73 9.09
N ALA A 695 -5.18 21.26 9.01
CA ALA A 695 -4.85 19.84 9.17
C ALA A 695 -4.97 19.42 10.65
N THR A 696 -5.03 18.11 10.91
CA THR A 696 -5.12 17.58 12.27
C THR A 696 -3.96 16.64 12.59
N LEU A 697 -3.32 16.85 13.74
CA LEU A 697 -2.31 15.93 14.29
C LEU A 697 -2.79 15.34 15.62
N LEU A 698 -3.02 14.02 15.64
CA LEU A 698 -3.28 13.25 16.84
C LEU A 698 -1.99 12.53 17.26
N TYR A 699 -1.54 12.74 18.50
CA TYR A 699 -0.28 12.18 18.97
C TYR A 699 -0.39 11.65 20.41
N GLY A 700 0.39 10.61 20.71
CA GLY A 700 0.25 9.86 21.97
C GLY A 700 1.55 9.59 22.72
N SER A 701 2.69 10.14 22.30
CA SER A 701 3.95 9.98 23.01
C SER A 701 3.88 10.60 24.41
N PRO A 702 4.38 9.94 25.47
CA PRO A 702 4.49 10.53 26.81
C PRO A 702 5.25 11.88 26.83
N GLN A 703 6.14 12.09 25.86
CA GLN A 703 6.98 13.29 25.74
C GLN A 703 6.37 14.37 24.84
N GLY A 704 5.13 14.17 24.36
CA GLY A 704 4.42 15.09 23.48
C GLY A 704 5.05 15.23 22.09
N ILE A 705 5.03 16.45 21.55
CA ILE A 705 5.76 16.85 20.34
C ILE A 705 6.77 17.95 20.69
N LYS A 706 7.97 17.86 20.13
CA LYS A 706 9.04 18.83 20.39
C LYS A 706 9.47 19.58 19.13
N LEU A 707 9.98 20.80 19.30
CA LEU A 707 10.58 21.59 18.21
C LEU A 707 11.93 21.03 17.73
N THR A 708 12.68 20.33 18.59
CA THR A 708 14.00 19.75 18.29
C THR A 708 14.21 18.37 18.94
N GLY A 709 15.30 17.67 18.58
CA GLY A 709 15.78 16.44 19.24
C GLY A 709 15.40 15.13 18.53
N THR A 710 16.35 14.27 18.23
CA THR A 710 16.13 13.04 17.41
C THR A 710 16.01 11.76 18.24
N GLY A 711 16.11 11.86 19.57
CA GLY A 711 16.14 10.74 20.49
C GLY A 711 14.76 10.11 20.75
N THR A 712 14.76 8.94 21.38
CA THR A 712 13.52 8.24 21.75
C THR A 712 12.68 9.00 22.79
N LEU A 713 13.29 9.95 23.50
CA LEU A 713 12.66 10.83 24.48
C LEU A 713 12.17 12.16 23.87
N ASP A 714 12.22 12.32 22.55
CA ASP A 714 11.85 13.57 21.86
C ASP A 714 10.48 13.53 21.19
N GLY A 715 9.59 12.68 21.71
CA GLY A 715 8.19 12.65 21.27
C GLY A 715 7.92 11.77 20.05
N ASN A 716 6.82 12.03 19.36
CA ASN A 716 6.42 11.31 18.13
C ASN A 716 7.12 11.80 16.86
N VAL A 717 7.57 13.05 16.82
CA VAL A 717 8.21 13.67 15.65
C VAL A 717 9.68 13.90 15.99
N ARG A 718 10.60 13.23 15.28
CA ARG A 718 12.04 13.14 15.61
C ARG A 718 12.94 13.47 14.42
N VAL A 719 12.41 14.14 13.40
CA VAL A 719 13.20 14.58 12.25
C VAL A 719 14.26 15.60 12.70
N SER A 720 15.46 15.57 12.10
CA SER A 720 16.52 16.54 12.43
C SER A 720 16.37 17.87 11.68
N GLY A 721 15.59 17.89 10.58
CA GLY A 721 15.22 19.12 9.89
C GLY A 721 14.09 19.86 10.59
N THR A 722 13.41 20.74 9.85
CA THR A 722 12.42 21.66 10.40
C THR A 722 11.15 20.94 10.81
N ARG A 723 10.63 21.26 12.00
CA ARG A 723 9.31 20.84 12.49
C ARG A 723 8.39 22.05 12.53
N SER A 724 7.43 22.09 11.62
CA SER A 724 6.48 23.20 11.51
C SER A 724 5.10 22.75 11.96
N PHE A 725 4.60 23.37 13.02
CA PHE A 725 3.29 23.11 13.60
C PHE A 725 2.46 24.40 13.48
N SER A 726 1.47 24.41 12.58
CA SER A 726 0.67 25.60 12.32
C SER A 726 -0.25 25.97 13.50
N PRO A 727 -0.31 27.27 13.90
CA PRO A 727 -1.26 27.71 14.92
C PRO A 727 -2.73 27.67 14.47
N LEU A 728 -2.96 27.49 13.16
CA LEU A 728 -4.28 27.33 12.55
C LEU A 728 -4.65 25.85 12.33
N ALA A 729 -3.86 24.91 12.83
CA ALA A 729 -4.13 23.47 12.78
C ALA A 729 -4.86 22.97 14.03
N ASN A 730 -5.33 21.74 13.95
CA ASN A 730 -6.01 21.02 15.03
C ASN A 730 -5.04 20.03 15.68
N TYR A 731 -5.08 19.93 17.00
CA TYR A 731 -4.20 19.04 17.75
C TYR A 731 -5.00 18.17 18.69
N GLY A 732 -4.62 16.90 18.81
CA GLY A 732 -5.29 15.98 19.71
C GLY A 732 -4.35 15.06 20.46
N PHE A 733 -4.72 14.76 21.69
CA PHE A 733 -3.97 13.91 22.60
C PHE A 733 -4.66 12.56 22.74
N ILE A 734 -3.92 11.49 22.47
CA ILE A 734 -4.45 10.11 22.40
C ILE A 734 -3.59 9.12 23.19
N GLY A 735 -4.06 7.88 23.27
CA GLY A 735 -3.34 6.75 23.89
C GLY A 735 -3.56 6.65 25.41
N ASN A 736 -2.81 5.76 26.05
CA ASN A 736 -3.17 5.21 27.37
C ASN A 736 -2.28 5.66 28.54
N SER A 737 -1.16 6.34 28.26
CA SER A 737 -0.21 6.81 29.27
C SER A 737 -0.38 8.30 29.56
N ASP A 738 0.06 8.74 30.74
CA ASP A 738 0.28 10.15 30.99
C ASP A 738 1.22 10.75 29.94
N MET A 739 0.95 11.99 29.56
CA MET A 739 1.78 12.72 28.60
C MET A 739 1.84 14.21 28.92
N VAL A 740 2.89 14.85 28.43
CA VAL A 740 2.95 16.31 28.28
C VAL A 740 2.56 16.70 26.86
N THR A 741 2.14 17.95 26.65
CA THR A 741 1.91 18.46 25.29
C THR A 741 3.20 18.62 24.50
N GLY A 742 4.29 18.95 25.18
CA GLY A 742 5.59 19.26 24.59
C GLY A 742 5.69 20.71 24.10
N ASP A 743 6.92 21.18 23.89
CA ASP A 743 7.19 22.56 23.45
C ASP A 743 6.82 22.83 21.99
N GLY A 744 6.60 21.77 21.19
CA GLY A 744 6.20 21.82 19.79
C GLY A 744 4.72 22.13 19.58
N LEU A 745 3.85 21.93 20.56
CA LEU A 745 2.45 22.37 20.46
C LEU A 745 2.43 23.90 20.34
N PRO A 746 1.79 24.52 19.33
CA PRO A 746 1.72 25.98 19.23
C PRO A 746 1.02 26.61 20.44
N GLY A 747 1.41 27.84 20.81
CA GLY A 747 0.72 28.59 21.89
C GLY A 747 -0.71 29.00 21.53
N THR A 748 -1.06 28.93 20.24
CA THR A 748 -2.42 29.13 19.74
C THR A 748 -2.75 27.99 18.78
N VAL A 749 -3.93 27.39 18.90
CA VAL A 749 -4.39 26.28 18.05
C VAL A 749 -5.82 26.55 17.58
N ALA A 750 -6.22 25.97 16.45
CA ALA A 750 -7.60 26.07 15.98
C ALA A 750 -8.53 25.26 16.88
N ASN A 751 -8.35 23.94 16.91
CA ASN A 751 -9.09 23.03 17.76
C ASN A 751 -8.14 22.19 18.63
N LEU A 752 -8.60 21.84 19.83
CA LEU A 752 -7.86 20.99 20.76
C LEU A 752 -8.74 19.82 21.23
N LEU A 753 -8.27 18.59 21.04
CA LEU A 753 -8.98 17.36 21.37
C LEU A 753 -8.25 16.58 22.49
N VAL A 754 -8.98 16.17 23.52
CA VAL A 754 -8.49 15.22 24.54
C VAL A 754 -9.31 13.93 24.45
N ALA A 755 -8.67 12.86 23.99
CA ALA A 755 -9.27 11.53 23.82
C ALA A 755 -8.32 10.46 24.40
N LYS A 756 -8.16 10.51 25.71
CA LYS A 756 -7.26 9.62 26.46
C LYS A 756 -8.06 8.48 27.07
N ILE A 757 -7.86 7.26 26.57
CA ILE A 757 -8.50 6.06 27.11
C ILE A 757 -8.14 5.88 28.59
N SER A 758 -6.88 6.18 28.95
CA SER A 758 -6.38 6.25 30.33
C SER A 758 -5.22 7.24 30.43
N GLY A 759 -4.92 7.67 31.66
CA GLY A 759 -3.93 8.71 31.95
C GLY A 759 -4.45 10.13 31.70
N GLY A 760 -3.55 11.11 31.80
CA GLY A 760 -3.84 12.53 31.60
C GLY A 760 -2.84 13.25 30.72
N VAL A 761 -3.20 14.47 30.35
CA VAL A 761 -2.37 15.39 29.56
C VAL A 761 -2.01 16.57 30.45
N THR A 762 -0.73 16.91 30.53
CA THR A 762 -0.25 18.11 31.22
C THR A 762 0.25 19.14 30.21
N LEU A 763 -0.27 20.37 30.27
CA LEU A 763 0.23 21.47 29.44
C LEU A 763 1.70 21.76 29.74
N SER A 764 2.50 21.91 28.70
CA SER A 764 3.91 22.35 28.83
C SER A 764 4.08 23.87 28.77
N LYS A 765 3.02 24.59 28.36
CA LYS A 765 2.94 26.05 28.28
C LYS A 765 1.47 26.49 28.13
N PRO A 766 1.13 27.78 28.29
CA PRO A 766 -0.21 28.27 28.04
C PRO A 766 -0.65 28.01 26.59
N VAL A 767 -1.92 27.65 26.40
CA VAL A 767 -2.49 27.34 25.08
C VAL A 767 -3.81 28.07 24.90
N GLN A 768 -3.93 28.81 23.81
CA GLN A 768 -5.16 29.45 23.37
C GLN A 768 -5.84 28.64 22.26
N VAL A 769 -7.13 28.34 22.42
CA VAL A 769 -7.97 27.63 21.44
C VAL A 769 -8.91 28.62 20.78
N THR A 770 -8.81 28.77 19.46
CA THR A 770 -9.57 29.78 18.71
C THR A 770 -10.93 29.31 18.21
N HIS A 771 -11.15 27.98 18.14
CA HIS A 771 -12.42 27.38 17.72
C HIS A 771 -13.02 26.53 18.83
N VAL A 772 -12.72 25.23 18.91
CA VAL A 772 -13.37 24.30 19.84
C VAL A 772 -12.35 23.53 20.67
N PHE A 773 -12.61 23.43 21.98
CA PHE A 773 -12.00 22.45 22.85
C PHE A 773 -12.96 21.28 23.06
N THR A 774 -12.56 20.11 22.59
CA THR A 774 -13.34 18.87 22.72
C THR A 774 -12.67 17.95 23.73
N HIS A 775 -13.40 17.59 24.78
CA HIS A 775 -12.99 16.54 25.70
C HIS A 775 -13.90 15.32 25.55
N LYS A 776 -13.28 14.17 25.36
CA LYS A 776 -13.95 12.87 25.34
C LYS A 776 -13.63 12.04 26.58
N SER A 777 -12.34 11.99 26.96
CA SER A 777 -11.87 11.09 28.02
C SER A 777 -10.49 11.51 28.56
N GLY A 778 -10.22 11.10 29.81
CA GLY A 778 -8.97 11.29 30.56
C GLY A 778 -8.78 12.67 31.19
N LEU A 779 -7.79 12.79 32.07
CA LEU A 779 -7.58 14.01 32.85
C LEU A 779 -6.82 15.07 32.04
N PHE A 780 -7.21 16.35 32.17
CA PHE A 780 -6.47 17.46 31.59
C PHE A 780 -5.93 18.38 32.69
N LYS A 781 -4.62 18.54 32.75
CA LYS A 781 -3.91 19.32 33.76
C LYS A 781 -3.29 20.54 33.09
N THR A 782 -3.53 21.72 33.64
CA THR A 782 -2.85 22.95 33.20
C THR A 782 -1.70 23.34 34.13
N ASP A 783 -1.63 22.74 35.33
CA ASP A 783 -0.61 23.03 36.34
C ASP A 783 -0.50 24.54 36.62
N VAL A 784 0.67 25.16 36.43
CA VAL A 784 0.86 26.61 36.54
C VAL A 784 0.38 27.39 35.30
N HIS A 785 0.07 26.69 34.20
CA HIS A 785 -0.37 27.28 32.94
C HIS A 785 -1.89 27.45 32.88
N GLU A 786 -2.35 27.90 31.72
CA GLU A 786 -3.75 28.21 31.46
C GLU A 786 -4.16 27.64 30.10
N LEU A 787 -5.36 27.06 30.04
CA LEU A 787 -6.08 26.83 28.79
C LEU A 787 -7.03 27.99 28.56
N PHE A 788 -6.87 28.73 27.46
CA PHE A 788 -7.73 29.85 27.10
C PHE A 788 -8.64 29.49 25.92
N LEU A 789 -9.96 29.53 26.15
CA LEU A 789 -10.98 29.41 25.11
C LEU A 789 -11.36 30.83 24.62
N LEU A 790 -10.93 31.19 23.41
CA LEU A 790 -10.97 32.57 22.89
C LEU A 790 -12.38 33.06 22.56
N LYS A 791 -13.29 32.15 22.25
CA LYS A 791 -14.63 32.43 21.73
C LYS A 791 -15.65 32.54 22.86
N GLU A 792 -16.56 33.52 22.75
CA GLU A 792 -17.61 33.79 23.74
C GLU A 792 -18.80 32.82 23.63
N GLU A 793 -18.90 32.05 22.55
CA GLU A 793 -19.97 31.06 22.39
C GLU A 793 -19.83 29.93 23.44
N THR A 794 -20.96 29.49 23.99
CA THR A 794 -20.97 28.38 24.96
C THR A 794 -20.59 27.04 24.33
N SER A 795 -20.79 26.89 23.02
CA SER A 795 -20.49 25.70 22.21
C SER A 795 -19.00 25.42 21.99
N VAL A 796 -18.11 26.35 22.38
CA VAL A 796 -16.65 26.21 22.30
C VAL A 796 -16.12 25.08 23.18
N LEU A 797 -16.82 24.80 24.28
CA LEU A 797 -16.51 23.73 25.21
C LEU A 797 -17.43 22.54 24.93
N GLN A 798 -16.88 21.49 24.33
CA GLN A 798 -17.62 20.27 24.00
C GLN A 798 -17.16 19.11 24.89
N LEU A 799 -18.02 18.69 25.81
CA LEU A 799 -17.72 17.67 26.80
C LEU A 799 -18.58 16.43 26.54
N THR A 800 -17.94 15.28 26.34
CA THR A 800 -18.64 13.99 26.28
C THR A 800 -18.73 13.35 27.66
N ASP A 801 -17.70 13.54 28.50
CA ASP A 801 -17.70 13.06 29.88
C ASP A 801 -18.30 14.11 30.82
N PRO A 802 -19.46 13.85 31.46
CA PRO A 802 -20.08 14.80 32.39
C PRO A 802 -19.23 15.04 33.66
N ASN A 803 -18.32 14.12 33.98
CA ASN A 803 -17.42 14.23 35.13
C ASN A 803 -16.08 14.90 34.78
N PHE A 804 -15.88 15.30 33.52
CA PHE A 804 -14.66 16.00 33.12
C PHE A 804 -14.43 17.26 33.95
N TYR A 805 -13.17 17.47 34.31
CA TYR A 805 -12.67 18.71 34.83
C TYR A 805 -11.21 18.95 34.45
N ILE A 806 -10.83 20.22 34.41
CA ILE A 806 -9.46 20.67 34.29
C ILE A 806 -8.88 20.79 35.70
N GLN A 807 -7.80 20.05 35.95
CA GLN A 807 -7.00 20.24 37.16
C GLN A 807 -6.03 21.41 36.93
N GLY A 808 -6.46 22.60 37.33
CA GLY A 808 -5.73 23.86 37.17
C GLY A 808 -6.63 24.98 36.68
N ASN A 809 -6.05 25.92 35.91
CA ASN A 809 -6.71 27.14 35.44
C ASN A 809 -7.33 26.96 34.05
N LEU A 810 -8.58 27.39 33.92
CA LEU A 810 -9.32 27.51 32.65
C LEU A 810 -9.75 28.96 32.47
N ARG A 811 -9.30 29.60 31.39
CA ARG A 811 -9.81 30.90 30.95
C ARG A 811 -10.81 30.72 29.84
N ARG A 812 -11.89 31.49 29.91
CA ARG A 812 -12.90 31.56 28.86
C ARG A 812 -13.19 33.00 28.53
N ALA A 813 -13.37 33.30 27.25
CA ALA A 813 -14.02 34.54 26.85
C ALA A 813 -15.47 34.54 27.34
N VAL A 814 -15.90 35.67 27.89
CA VAL A 814 -17.21 35.83 28.53
C VAL A 814 -17.85 37.09 27.96
N GLY A 815 -19.00 36.92 27.31
CA GLY A 815 -19.79 38.01 26.75
C GLY A 815 -20.71 38.66 27.78
N SER A 816 -21.47 39.65 27.33
CA SER A 816 -22.39 40.43 28.18
C SER A 816 -23.58 39.64 28.71
N SER A 817 -23.87 38.47 28.13
CA SER A 817 -24.97 37.59 28.57
C SER A 817 -24.63 36.14 28.25
N GLY A 818 -25.11 35.21 29.07
CA GLY A 818 -24.98 33.77 28.84
C GLY A 818 -24.45 33.01 30.04
N THR A 819 -24.55 31.68 29.98
CA THR A 819 -24.06 30.78 31.03
C THR A 819 -22.72 30.17 30.62
N TYR A 820 -21.68 30.49 31.38
CA TYR A 820 -20.31 30.09 31.13
C TYR A 820 -19.86 29.08 32.16
N SER A 821 -19.82 27.81 31.75
CA SER A 821 -19.28 26.73 32.57
C SER A 821 -17.77 26.66 32.66
N PHE A 822 -17.28 26.47 33.88
CA PHE A 822 -15.88 26.21 34.21
C PHE A 822 -15.78 24.85 34.92
N PRO A 823 -15.63 23.75 34.16
CA PRO A 823 -15.38 22.44 34.73
C PRO A 823 -13.94 22.38 35.25
N VAL A 824 -13.67 22.97 36.41
CA VAL A 824 -12.35 22.93 37.06
C VAL A 824 -12.38 22.01 38.26
N GLY A 825 -11.23 21.70 38.82
CA GLY A 825 -11.12 20.88 40.01
C GLY A 825 -9.69 20.75 40.50
N ASN A 826 -9.51 19.84 41.46
CA ASN A 826 -8.20 19.49 42.02
C ASN A 826 -8.02 17.97 42.00
N GLY A 827 -6.97 17.45 42.63
CA GLY A 827 -6.73 16.00 42.71
C GLY A 827 -7.84 15.19 43.38
N ALA A 828 -8.75 15.84 44.13
CA ALA A 828 -9.90 15.21 44.78
C ALA A 828 -11.17 15.19 43.90
N GLY A 829 -11.10 15.74 42.68
CA GLY A 829 -12.19 15.65 41.69
C GLY A 829 -12.71 16.99 41.20
N LYS A 830 -13.83 16.90 40.46
CA LYS A 830 -14.52 18.03 39.84
C LYS A 830 -15.10 18.98 40.88
N ARG A 831 -14.91 20.28 40.65
CA ARG A 831 -15.45 21.42 41.41
C ARG A 831 -16.01 22.41 40.41
N GLN A 832 -17.15 22.04 39.82
CA GLN A 832 -17.80 22.84 38.77
C GLN A 832 -18.13 24.25 39.29
N PHE A 833 -17.84 25.26 38.46
CA PHE A 833 -18.23 26.64 38.70
C PHE A 833 -18.86 27.21 37.43
N ASP A 834 -20.08 27.73 37.50
CA ASP A 834 -20.72 28.39 36.37
C ASP A 834 -20.92 29.86 36.68
N ILE A 835 -20.68 30.70 35.67
CA ILE A 835 -20.94 32.14 35.70
C ILE A 835 -22.08 32.43 34.76
N ILE A 836 -23.18 32.98 35.26
CA ILE A 836 -24.24 33.56 34.43
C ILE A 836 -23.98 35.05 34.34
N SER A 837 -23.50 35.50 33.17
CA SER A 837 -23.20 36.91 32.90
C SER A 837 -24.50 37.72 32.78
N ASN A 838 -24.57 38.85 33.47
CA ASN A 838 -25.68 39.80 33.43
C ASN A 838 -25.14 41.22 33.18
N GLY A 839 -24.79 41.48 31.93
CA GLY A 839 -24.30 42.76 31.44
C GLY A 839 -22.79 42.99 31.62
N LEU A 840 -21.99 41.95 31.92
CA LEU A 840 -20.54 42.11 32.09
C LEU A 840 -19.91 42.70 30.82
N SER A 841 -19.37 43.91 30.91
CA SER A 841 -18.80 44.63 29.77
C SER A 841 -17.79 45.68 30.20
N GLY A 842 -16.91 46.08 29.27
CA GLY A 842 -15.88 47.10 29.47
C GLY A 842 -14.90 47.12 28.30
N ASN A 843 -14.19 48.24 28.11
CA ASN A 843 -13.33 48.43 26.95
C ASN A 843 -12.27 47.33 26.79
N ASP A 844 -11.73 46.81 27.89
CA ASP A 844 -10.70 45.77 27.88
C ASP A 844 -11.15 44.44 28.54
N PHE A 845 -12.38 44.35 29.04
CA PHE A 845 -12.90 43.08 29.56
C PHE A 845 -13.23 42.13 28.41
N ARG A 846 -12.67 40.92 28.45
CA ARG A 846 -12.84 39.90 27.42
C ARG A 846 -13.04 38.50 27.97
N SER A 847 -12.46 38.20 29.12
CA SER A 847 -12.38 36.83 29.61
C SER A 847 -12.26 36.74 31.13
N ILE A 848 -12.58 35.58 31.66
CA ILE A 848 -12.43 35.22 33.08
C ILE A 848 -11.64 33.92 33.15
N VAL A 849 -10.65 33.86 34.04
CA VAL A 849 -9.99 32.62 34.45
C VAL A 849 -10.61 32.11 35.74
N VAL A 850 -10.87 30.79 35.77
CA VAL A 850 -11.31 30.07 36.96
C VAL A 850 -10.36 28.92 37.22
N GLY A 851 -9.99 28.72 38.48
CA GLY A 851 -9.26 27.54 38.96
C GLY A 851 -9.67 27.22 40.39
N PHE A 852 -9.56 25.95 40.81
CA PHE A 852 -9.91 25.54 42.17
C PHE A 852 -8.67 25.13 42.96
N LYS A 853 -8.47 25.71 44.14
CA LYS A 853 -7.32 25.39 45.01
C LYS A 853 -7.78 25.13 46.45
N PRO A 854 -7.10 24.24 47.19
CA PRO A 854 -7.34 24.07 48.62
C PRO A 854 -7.19 25.38 49.38
N LEU A 855 -7.92 25.52 50.49
CA LEU A 855 -7.75 26.65 51.39
C LEU A 855 -6.42 26.52 52.15
N PRO A 856 -5.57 27.58 52.19
CA PRO A 856 -4.25 27.50 52.82
C PRO A 856 -4.25 27.30 54.35
N SER A 857 -5.37 27.51 55.04
CA SER A 857 -5.47 27.45 56.51
C SER A 857 -6.88 27.02 56.96
N ALA A 858 -6.97 26.22 58.03
CA ALA A 858 -8.23 25.88 58.67
C ALA A 858 -8.90 27.15 59.23
N GLN A 859 -10.19 27.33 58.96
CA GLN A 859 -10.94 28.53 59.36
C GLN A 859 -11.78 28.26 60.62
N SER A 860 -11.81 29.23 61.55
CA SER A 860 -12.65 29.22 62.76
C SER A 860 -13.73 30.31 62.69
N ALA A 861 -14.87 30.07 63.36
CA ALA A 861 -15.95 31.05 63.56
C ALA A 861 -15.49 32.39 64.17
N SER A 862 -14.43 32.39 64.96
CA SER A 862 -13.81 33.59 65.54
C SER A 862 -13.17 34.53 64.49
N ASP A 863 -12.87 34.00 63.31
CA ASP A 863 -12.03 34.68 62.31
C ASP A 863 -12.86 35.32 61.20
N MET A 864 -14.18 35.03 61.15
CA MET A 864 -15.13 35.56 60.19
C MET A 864 -16.16 36.43 60.92
N SER A 865 -16.32 37.69 60.50
CA SER A 865 -17.21 38.66 61.15
C SER A 865 -18.34 39.15 60.25
N LEU A 866 -18.80 38.30 59.31
CA LEU A 866 -19.82 38.68 58.33
C LEU A 866 -21.21 38.18 58.76
N THR A 867 -22.18 39.10 58.78
CA THR A 867 -23.60 38.81 58.98
C THR A 867 -24.42 39.40 57.84
N GLU A 868 -25.39 38.66 57.32
CA GLU A 868 -26.30 39.11 56.26
C GLU A 868 -27.74 38.71 56.62
N ASN A 869 -28.67 39.66 56.67
CA ASN A 869 -30.08 39.41 56.94
C ASN A 869 -30.35 38.55 58.21
N GLY A 870 -29.55 38.74 59.27
CA GLY A 870 -29.65 37.98 60.52
C GLY A 870 -28.98 36.59 60.49
N LEU A 871 -28.38 36.20 59.37
CA LEU A 871 -27.57 34.98 59.24
C LEU A 871 -26.12 35.31 59.56
N THR A 872 -25.47 34.48 60.38
CA THR A 872 -24.05 34.62 60.73
C THR A 872 -23.23 33.57 59.99
N TYR A 873 -22.22 34.01 59.24
CA TYR A 873 -21.29 33.12 58.55
C TYR A 873 -20.16 32.70 59.49
N THR A 874 -19.87 31.41 59.56
CA THR A 874 -18.92 30.89 60.56
C THR A 874 -17.60 30.45 59.96
N HIS A 875 -17.60 29.80 58.80
CA HIS A 875 -16.36 29.39 58.13
C HIS A 875 -16.62 29.12 56.66
N ILE A 876 -15.57 29.20 55.85
CA ILE A 876 -15.56 28.62 54.51
C ILE A 876 -15.21 27.14 54.60
N GLU A 877 -15.91 26.32 53.84
CA GLU A 877 -15.65 24.90 53.69
C GLU A 877 -14.21 24.60 53.28
N SER A 878 -13.59 23.67 54.00
CA SER A 878 -12.15 23.40 53.95
C SER A 878 -11.65 22.81 52.63
N GLU A 879 -12.54 22.25 51.82
CA GLU A 879 -12.23 21.54 50.58
C GLU A 879 -11.63 22.46 49.51
N GLY A 880 -11.87 23.78 49.59
CA GLY A 880 -11.16 24.78 48.81
C GLY A 880 -12.02 25.93 48.30
N VAL A 881 -11.41 26.79 47.47
CA VAL A 881 -12.03 27.99 46.88
C VAL A 881 -11.75 28.08 45.39
N TRP A 882 -12.69 28.69 44.67
CA TRP A 882 -12.53 29.05 43.26
C TRP A 882 -11.84 30.40 43.14
N PHE A 883 -10.76 30.49 42.39
CA PHE A 883 -10.10 31.74 42.02
C PHE A 883 -10.76 32.23 40.74
N VAL A 884 -11.56 33.30 40.82
CA VAL A 884 -12.31 33.86 39.70
C VAL A 884 -11.75 35.23 39.38
N GLU A 885 -11.01 35.35 38.28
CA GLU A 885 -10.25 36.55 37.94
C GLU A 885 -10.50 36.97 36.49
N PRO A 886 -11.05 38.18 36.24
CA PRO A 886 -11.20 38.70 34.89
C PRO A 886 -9.84 39.15 34.34
N ASN A 887 -9.67 39.17 33.01
CA ASN A 887 -8.46 39.77 32.43
C ASN A 887 -8.33 41.27 32.74
N THR A 888 -9.48 41.95 32.81
CA THR A 888 -9.61 43.34 33.27
C THR A 888 -10.95 43.46 33.99
N THR A 889 -11.01 44.18 35.11
CA THR A 889 -12.27 44.42 35.83
C THR A 889 -13.34 45.00 34.89
N PRO A 890 -14.53 44.37 34.76
CA PRO A 890 -15.64 44.92 33.99
C PRO A 890 -16.05 46.30 34.49
N ALA A 891 -16.35 47.23 33.57
CA ALA A 891 -16.85 48.56 33.92
C ALA A 891 -18.33 48.53 34.30
N ASN A 892 -19.09 47.58 33.74
CA ASN A 892 -20.53 47.42 33.96
C ASN A 892 -20.91 45.96 34.15
N GLY A 893 -22.10 45.75 34.71
CA GLY A 893 -22.74 44.45 34.85
C GLY A 893 -22.47 43.76 36.18
N ASN A 894 -23.11 42.61 36.35
CA ASN A 894 -22.91 41.69 37.46
C ASN A 894 -22.99 40.24 36.94
N PHE A 895 -22.76 39.27 37.81
CA PHE A 895 -22.95 37.86 37.47
C PHE A 895 -23.60 37.08 38.60
N THR A 896 -24.26 35.98 38.23
CA THR A 896 -24.65 34.94 39.18
C THR A 896 -23.60 33.84 39.18
N ALA A 897 -23.12 33.47 40.36
CA ALA A 897 -22.21 32.35 40.55
C ALA A 897 -22.99 31.10 40.97
N LEU A 898 -22.73 29.98 40.30
CA LEU A 898 -23.19 28.64 40.70
C LEU A 898 -21.96 27.79 41.00
N ALA A 899 -21.75 27.45 42.27
CA ALA A 899 -20.61 26.62 42.69
C ALA A 899 -21.10 25.23 43.12
N SER A 900 -20.60 24.16 42.52
CA SER A 900 -21.08 22.81 42.82
C SER A 900 -20.75 22.39 44.25
N LEU A 901 -21.71 21.72 44.90
CA LEU A 901 -21.53 21.10 46.22
C LEU A 901 -20.81 19.75 46.13
N ASN A 902 -20.46 19.28 44.93
CA ASN A 902 -19.77 18.00 44.76
C ASN A 902 -18.42 18.01 45.49
N GLY A 903 -18.27 17.06 46.41
CA GLY A 903 -17.09 16.92 47.26
C GLY A 903 -17.14 17.71 48.56
N PHE A 904 -18.21 18.47 48.81
CA PHE A 904 -18.47 19.17 50.07
C PHE A 904 -19.53 18.40 50.86
N THR A 905 -19.15 17.78 51.99
CA THR A 905 -20.04 16.83 52.69
C THR A 905 -20.76 17.43 53.90
N ASN A 906 -20.31 18.59 54.41
CA ASN A 906 -20.78 19.15 55.67
C ASN A 906 -21.83 20.25 55.49
N LEU A 907 -22.67 20.13 54.47
CA LEU A 907 -23.66 21.13 54.11
C LEU A 907 -25.07 20.68 54.51
N SER A 908 -25.88 21.63 54.99
CA SER A 908 -27.29 21.42 55.31
C SER A 908 -28.17 22.47 54.63
N ASP A 909 -29.41 22.12 54.33
CA ASP A 909 -30.36 23.01 53.65
C ASP A 909 -30.47 24.35 54.37
N ASN A 910 -30.34 25.42 53.58
CA ASN A 910 -30.39 26.83 53.98
C ASN A 910 -29.23 27.27 54.88
N ARG A 911 -28.28 26.39 55.18
CA ARG A 911 -27.14 26.64 56.08
C ARG A 911 -25.83 26.92 55.35
N PHE A 912 -25.90 27.25 54.06
CA PHE A 912 -24.72 27.65 53.29
C PHE A 912 -25.00 28.78 52.30
N ALA A 913 -23.93 29.50 51.90
CA ALA A 913 -23.96 30.49 50.82
C ALA A 913 -22.57 30.68 50.19
N LEU A 914 -22.51 31.35 49.04
CA LEU A 914 -21.23 31.80 48.46
C LEU A 914 -20.79 33.12 49.09
N LEU A 915 -19.49 33.24 49.38
CA LEU A 915 -18.82 34.49 49.74
C LEU A 915 -17.64 34.75 48.81
N VAL A 916 -17.21 36.01 48.72
CA VAL A 916 -16.12 36.47 47.86
C VAL A 916 -15.08 37.23 48.69
N ARG A 917 -13.78 36.95 48.47
CA ARG A 917 -12.65 37.76 48.98
C ARG A 917 -11.68 38.13 47.87
N PRO A 918 -10.90 39.22 47.98
CA PRO A 918 -9.93 39.61 46.96
C PRO A 918 -8.92 38.51 46.57
N ILE A 919 -8.49 38.51 45.30
CA ILE A 919 -7.38 37.66 44.83
C ILE A 919 -6.12 38.00 45.64
N GLY A 920 -5.45 36.98 46.19
CA GLY A 920 -4.24 37.14 47.00
C GLY A 920 -4.47 37.36 48.50
N SER A 921 -5.70 37.68 48.94
CA SER A 921 -5.99 37.71 50.38
C SER A 921 -6.01 36.30 50.97
N ILE A 922 -5.37 36.15 52.14
CA ILE A 922 -5.47 34.97 53.00
C ILE A 922 -6.25 35.25 54.29
N ASN A 923 -6.71 36.49 54.50
CA ASN A 923 -7.38 36.92 55.72
C ASN A 923 -8.86 36.53 55.71
N ASN A 924 -9.34 35.91 56.80
CA ASN A 924 -10.73 35.46 56.94
C ASN A 924 -11.72 36.62 57.11
N LYS A 925 -11.25 37.82 57.49
CA LYS A 925 -12.11 39.01 57.60
C LYS A 925 -12.45 39.66 56.26
N ASP A 926 -11.74 39.29 55.20
CA ASP A 926 -11.92 39.90 53.87
C ASP A 926 -13.03 39.22 53.07
N TRP A 927 -13.69 38.20 53.63
CA TRP A 927 -14.88 37.59 53.03
C TRP A 927 -16.06 38.55 53.07
N THR A 928 -16.67 38.78 51.92
CA THR A 928 -17.83 39.64 51.72
C THR A 928 -18.89 38.93 50.89
N THR A 929 -20.06 39.55 50.74
CA THR A 929 -21.11 39.10 49.82
C THR A 929 -20.75 39.32 48.34
N GLY A 930 -19.64 40.01 48.06
CA GLY A 930 -19.25 40.46 46.73
C GLY A 930 -20.25 41.40 46.06
N GLY A 931 -21.09 42.07 46.87
CA GLY A 931 -22.19 42.91 46.42
C GLY A 931 -23.43 42.15 45.91
N GLY A 932 -23.41 40.81 45.92
CA GLY A 932 -24.51 39.99 45.44
C GLY A 932 -25.57 39.68 46.51
N THR A 933 -26.71 39.16 46.06
CA THR A 933 -27.87 38.80 46.88
C THR A 933 -27.95 37.30 47.10
N LEU A 934 -28.14 36.89 48.36
CA LEU A 934 -28.43 35.51 48.73
C LEU A 934 -29.87 35.14 48.36
N GLU A 935 -30.08 33.97 47.76
CA GLU A 935 -31.40 33.47 47.40
C GLU A 935 -32.23 33.12 48.66
N ASP A 936 -33.57 33.20 48.58
CA ASP A 936 -34.45 32.84 49.70
C ASP A 936 -34.31 31.38 50.14
N ALA A 937 -34.61 31.09 51.42
CA ALA A 937 -34.60 29.73 51.95
C ALA A 937 -35.55 28.81 51.16
N GLY A 938 -35.09 27.59 50.85
CA GLY A 938 -35.81 26.59 50.07
C GLY A 938 -35.75 26.80 48.55
N LYS A 939 -35.07 27.82 48.05
CA LYS A 939 -34.83 28.03 46.61
C LYS A 939 -33.56 27.31 46.13
N ASP A 940 -33.46 27.16 44.81
CA ASP A 940 -32.28 26.61 44.14
C ASP A 940 -31.00 27.34 44.57
N GLY A 941 -29.98 26.57 44.92
CA GLY A 941 -28.73 27.11 45.45
C GLY A 941 -28.70 27.35 46.95
N ARG A 942 -29.81 27.06 47.67
CA ARG A 942 -29.89 27.01 49.13
C ARG A 942 -30.20 25.61 49.68
N THR A 943 -30.51 24.62 48.84
CA THR A 943 -30.72 23.23 49.27
C THR A 943 -29.59 22.33 48.78
N VAL A 944 -29.20 21.32 49.56
CA VAL A 944 -28.20 20.31 49.16
C VAL A 944 -28.66 19.56 47.92
N SER A 945 -29.97 19.32 47.80
CA SER A 945 -30.60 18.68 46.63
C SER A 945 -30.43 19.47 45.33
N SER A 946 -30.22 20.79 45.38
CA SER A 946 -29.94 21.59 44.19
C SER A 946 -28.56 21.29 43.57
N GLY A 947 -27.64 20.68 44.33
CA GLY A 947 -26.33 20.26 43.85
C GLY A 947 -25.29 21.37 43.66
N TYR A 948 -25.68 22.63 43.87
CA TYR A 948 -24.80 23.81 43.85
C TYR A 948 -25.21 24.83 44.91
N ALA A 949 -24.31 25.75 45.26
CA ALA A 949 -24.60 26.99 45.96
C ALA A 949 -24.74 28.13 44.96
N LYS A 950 -25.71 29.02 45.18
CA LYS A 950 -26.00 30.16 44.30
C LYS A 950 -25.93 31.47 45.04
N ARG A 951 -25.33 32.47 44.41
CA ARG A 951 -25.48 33.89 44.78
C ARG A 951 -25.59 34.72 43.51
N SER A 952 -26.63 35.54 43.43
CA SER A 952 -26.94 36.37 42.26
C SER A 952 -26.37 37.78 42.40
N PHE A 953 -26.20 38.48 41.28
CA PHE A 953 -25.81 39.90 41.22
C PHE A 953 -24.44 40.25 41.85
N ILE A 954 -23.48 39.32 41.86
CA ILE A 954 -22.12 39.57 42.31
C ILE A 954 -21.44 40.58 41.38
N THR A 955 -20.82 41.61 41.95
CA THR A 955 -20.13 42.70 41.21
C THR A 955 -18.61 42.68 41.40
N THR A 956 -18.10 41.97 42.41
CA THR A 956 -16.66 41.87 42.66
C THR A 956 -16.12 40.49 42.30
N PHE A 957 -14.92 40.46 41.71
CA PHE A 957 -14.19 39.23 41.39
C PHE A 957 -13.14 38.93 42.48
N GLY A 958 -12.77 37.65 42.61
CA GLY A 958 -12.00 37.22 43.78
C GLY A 958 -11.95 35.70 43.95
N GLN A 959 -11.48 35.29 45.12
CA GLN A 959 -11.66 33.93 45.61
C GLN A 959 -13.11 33.77 46.05
N VAL A 960 -13.78 32.71 45.61
CA VAL A 960 -15.16 32.37 45.95
C VAL A 960 -15.16 31.09 46.77
N GLY A 961 -15.81 31.10 47.92
CA GLY A 961 -15.91 29.96 48.84
C GLY A 961 -17.35 29.69 49.25
N ILE A 962 -17.64 28.42 49.58
CA ILE A 962 -18.91 28.03 50.21
C ILE A 962 -18.76 28.25 51.71
N ALA A 963 -19.55 29.14 52.28
CA ALA A 963 -19.57 29.46 53.69
C ALA A 963 -20.71 28.74 54.39
N ASN A 964 -20.44 28.19 55.58
CA ASN A 964 -21.48 27.72 56.49
C ASN A 964 -22.15 28.89 57.23
N ILE A 965 -23.43 28.71 57.48
CA ILE A 965 -24.29 29.67 58.16
C ILE A 965 -24.74 29.03 59.48
N GLU A 966 -24.66 29.77 60.57
CA GLU A 966 -25.37 29.43 61.81
C GLU A 966 -26.74 30.10 61.85
N THR A 967 -27.78 29.30 62.04
CA THR A 967 -29.12 29.79 62.37
C THR A 967 -29.33 29.56 63.85
N VAL A 968 -29.65 30.62 64.58
CA VAL A 968 -30.24 30.50 65.92
C VAL A 968 -31.59 29.80 65.74
N LEU A 969 -31.75 28.59 66.26
CA LEU A 969 -32.97 27.78 66.08
C LEU A 969 -33.84 27.87 67.35
N PRO A 970 -35.07 28.42 67.25
CA PRO A 970 -36.00 28.49 68.38
C PRO A 970 -36.69 27.15 68.69
N VAL A 971 -37.11 26.95 69.94
CA VAL A 971 -37.91 25.80 70.40
C VAL A 971 -39.30 25.85 69.78
N THR A 972 -39.74 24.77 69.12
CA THR A 972 -41.07 24.72 68.48
C THR A 972 -42.14 24.24 69.47
N TRP A 973 -42.97 25.16 69.96
CA TRP A 973 -44.09 24.88 70.86
C TRP A 973 -45.23 24.12 70.13
N LEU A 974 -45.66 22.98 70.67
CA LEU A 974 -46.89 22.32 70.21
C LEU A 974 -48.12 22.95 70.85
N HIS A 975 -48.11 23.10 72.17
CA HIS A 975 -49.18 23.78 72.87
C HIS A 975 -48.74 24.29 74.25
N VAL A 976 -49.47 25.30 74.73
CA VAL A 976 -49.49 25.74 76.13
C VAL A 976 -50.96 25.86 76.51
N LYS A 977 -51.31 25.33 77.69
CA LYS A 977 -52.64 25.43 78.29
C LYS A 977 -52.49 25.65 79.80
N ALA A 978 -53.40 26.41 80.39
CA ALA A 978 -53.46 26.58 81.83
C ALA A 978 -54.91 26.46 82.29
N GLU A 979 -55.14 25.72 83.37
CA GLU A 979 -56.48 25.49 83.93
C GLU A 979 -56.47 25.54 85.45
N ARG A 980 -57.56 26.03 86.04
CA ARG A 980 -57.70 26.12 87.50
C ARG A 980 -58.32 24.83 88.05
N LYS A 981 -57.63 24.16 88.98
CA LYS A 981 -58.06 22.96 89.71
C LYS A 981 -57.83 23.15 91.21
N ASN A 982 -58.89 23.05 92.03
CA ASN A 982 -58.82 23.06 93.50
C ASN A 982 -57.94 24.18 94.11
N GLN A 983 -58.24 25.44 93.76
CA GLN A 983 -57.50 26.65 94.17
C GLN A 983 -56.05 26.77 93.66
N GLN A 984 -55.62 25.89 92.76
CA GLN A 984 -54.32 25.97 92.08
C GLN A 984 -54.52 26.15 90.57
N VAL A 985 -53.54 26.74 89.90
CA VAL A 985 -53.50 26.77 88.43
C VAL A 985 -52.45 25.79 87.94
N GLN A 986 -52.88 24.81 87.14
CA GLN A 986 -52.00 23.88 86.47
C GLN A 986 -51.68 24.41 85.07
N VAL A 987 -50.40 24.67 84.80
CA VAL A 987 -49.88 25.06 83.49
C VAL A 987 -49.21 23.84 82.85
N LEU A 988 -49.64 23.49 81.64
CA LEU A 988 -49.18 22.33 80.87
C LEU A 988 -48.69 22.82 79.51
N TRP A 989 -47.54 22.31 79.07
CA TRP A 989 -47.01 22.62 77.76
C TRP A 989 -46.24 21.46 77.14
N ALA A 990 -46.15 21.49 75.82
CA ALA A 990 -45.40 20.51 75.06
C ALA A 990 -44.53 21.17 73.99
N THR A 991 -43.33 20.66 73.83
CA THR A 991 -42.36 21.03 72.80
C THR A 991 -42.28 19.90 71.77
N ALA A 992 -42.27 20.23 70.48
CA ALA A 992 -42.06 19.23 69.43
C ALA A 992 -40.59 18.80 69.38
N THR A 993 -39.71 19.78 69.52
CA THR A 993 -38.25 19.62 69.56
C THR A 993 -37.67 20.65 70.54
N GLU A 994 -36.58 20.27 71.22
CA GLU A 994 -35.77 21.12 72.10
C GLU A 994 -34.32 21.02 71.65
N ILE A 995 -33.62 22.14 71.53
CA ILE A 995 -32.19 22.15 71.23
C ILE A 995 -31.54 23.17 72.16
N ASN A 996 -30.52 22.76 72.92
CA ASN A 996 -29.80 23.53 73.94
C ASN A 996 -30.68 24.18 75.05
N ASN A 997 -31.85 23.61 75.30
CA ASN A 997 -32.78 24.11 76.31
C ASN A 997 -32.31 23.77 77.74
N ASP A 998 -31.90 24.78 78.50
CA ASP A 998 -31.51 24.65 79.91
C ASP A 998 -32.76 24.47 80.79
N ARG A 999 -33.73 25.38 80.68
CA ARG A 999 -34.93 25.38 81.53
C ARG A 999 -36.09 26.19 80.97
N PHE A 1000 -37.27 25.91 81.48
CA PHE A 1000 -38.49 26.69 81.29
C PHE A 1000 -38.84 27.47 82.55
N GLU A 1001 -39.05 28.77 82.45
CA GLU A 1001 -39.59 29.62 83.51
C GLU A 1001 -41.09 29.86 83.25
N VAL A 1002 -41.94 29.47 84.20
CA VAL A 1002 -43.37 29.75 84.12
C VAL A 1002 -43.62 31.12 84.74
N GLU A 1003 -44.25 32.01 83.97
CA GLU A 1003 -44.53 33.37 84.40
C GLU A 1003 -46.05 33.62 84.47
N CYS A 1004 -46.47 34.37 85.49
CA CYS A 1004 -47.85 34.77 85.74
C CYS A 1004 -48.00 36.29 85.71
N SER A 1005 -49.10 36.77 85.15
CA SER A 1005 -49.46 38.19 85.07
C SER A 1005 -50.93 38.38 85.44
N LYS A 1006 -51.25 39.49 86.11
CA LYS A 1006 -52.65 39.89 86.40
C LYS A 1006 -53.29 40.71 85.29
N ASP A 1007 -52.48 41.40 84.49
CA ASP A 1007 -52.91 42.36 83.47
C ASP A 1007 -52.59 41.91 82.04
N GLY A 1008 -51.91 40.76 81.90
CA GLY A 1008 -51.45 40.21 80.62
C GLY A 1008 -50.27 40.98 80.01
N LYS A 1009 -49.67 41.93 80.74
CA LYS A 1009 -48.57 42.78 80.29
C LYS A 1009 -47.33 42.62 81.17
N ASN A 1010 -47.50 42.69 82.49
CA ASN A 1010 -46.42 42.57 83.47
C ASN A 1010 -46.39 41.14 84.01
N PHE A 1011 -45.40 40.35 83.60
CA PHE A 1011 -45.24 38.94 83.97
C PHE A 1011 -44.16 38.79 85.05
N LEU A 1012 -44.47 38.03 86.09
CA LEU A 1012 -43.56 37.65 87.16
C LEU A 1012 -43.30 36.14 87.09
N LYS A 1013 -42.05 35.73 87.26
CA LYS A 1013 -41.67 34.31 87.35
C LYS A 1013 -42.30 33.69 88.60
N VAL A 1014 -43.08 32.63 88.42
CA VAL A 1014 -43.74 31.88 89.50
C VAL A 1014 -43.18 30.48 89.71
N GLY A 1015 -42.33 30.02 88.80
CA GLY A 1015 -41.54 28.81 88.98
C GLY A 1015 -40.72 28.47 87.75
N GLU A 1016 -39.99 27.37 87.81
CA GLU A 1016 -39.20 26.86 86.70
C GLU A 1016 -39.20 25.32 86.67
N VAL A 1017 -38.96 24.78 85.49
CA VAL A 1017 -38.85 23.33 85.22
C VAL A 1017 -37.65 23.12 84.30
N ALA A 1018 -36.75 22.20 84.66
CA ALA A 1018 -35.58 21.90 83.84
C ALA A 1018 -35.98 21.40 82.43
N GLY A 1019 -35.27 21.88 81.40
CA GLY A 1019 -35.42 21.45 80.02
C GLY A 1019 -34.79 20.08 79.80
N ALA A 1020 -35.03 19.46 78.64
CA ALA A 1020 -34.39 18.19 78.28
C ALA A 1020 -32.98 18.36 77.69
N GLY A 1021 -32.45 19.59 77.61
CA GLY A 1021 -31.21 19.90 76.90
C GLY A 1021 -31.40 19.83 75.39
N ASN A 1022 -31.41 18.63 74.83
CA ASN A 1022 -31.72 18.37 73.42
C ASN A 1022 -32.73 17.22 73.31
N SER A 1023 -33.85 17.44 72.64
CA SER A 1023 -34.88 16.43 72.39
C SER A 1023 -35.45 16.60 70.99
N ILE A 1024 -35.45 15.53 70.20
CA ILE A 1024 -36.15 15.47 68.90
C ILE A 1024 -37.50 14.74 68.99
N ILE A 1025 -37.87 14.31 70.20
CA ILE A 1025 -39.17 13.70 70.52
C ILE A 1025 -39.99 14.68 71.35
N THR A 1026 -41.32 14.65 71.16
CA THR A 1026 -42.23 15.50 71.92
C THR A 1026 -42.06 15.30 73.42
N LYS A 1027 -41.87 16.40 74.16
CA LYS A 1027 -41.80 16.39 75.62
C LYS A 1027 -42.95 17.20 76.20
N GLU A 1028 -43.60 16.62 77.21
CA GLU A 1028 -44.72 17.21 77.93
C GLU A 1028 -44.25 17.62 79.32
N TYR A 1029 -44.58 18.83 79.72
CA TYR A 1029 -44.19 19.42 81.00
C TYR A 1029 -45.42 19.96 81.71
N GLN A 1030 -45.34 19.98 83.04
CA GLN A 1030 -46.38 20.55 83.89
C GLN A 1030 -45.79 21.32 85.06
N PHE A 1031 -46.46 22.40 85.43
CA PHE A 1031 -46.16 23.19 86.61
C PHE A 1031 -47.44 23.57 87.34
N GLN A 1032 -47.43 23.51 88.67
CA GLN A 1032 -48.56 23.88 89.51
C GLN A 1032 -48.25 25.17 90.26
N HIS A 1033 -49.05 26.20 90.02
CA HIS A 1033 -48.95 27.47 90.72
C HIS A 1033 -50.07 27.60 91.76
N VAL A 1034 -49.70 27.64 93.03
CA VAL A 1034 -50.63 27.93 94.14
C VAL A 1034 -50.91 29.44 94.14
N SER A 1035 -51.90 29.86 93.36
CA SER A 1035 -52.30 31.25 93.27
C SER A 1035 -53.59 31.48 94.07
N PRO A 1036 -53.54 32.24 95.18
CA PRO A 1036 -54.74 32.57 95.96
C PRO A 1036 -55.67 33.57 95.23
N GLU A 1037 -55.30 34.01 94.04
CA GLU A 1037 -55.99 35.10 93.35
C GLU A 1037 -57.26 34.62 92.66
N THR A 1038 -58.36 35.33 92.89
CA THR A 1038 -59.69 35.02 92.39
C THR A 1038 -60.01 35.69 91.05
N ALA A 1039 -59.13 36.56 90.55
CA ALA A 1039 -59.23 37.21 89.25
C ALA A 1039 -58.70 36.34 88.09
N THR A 1040 -58.94 36.79 86.85
CA THR A 1040 -58.34 36.18 85.66
C THR A 1040 -56.83 36.38 85.71
N ALA A 1041 -56.07 35.30 85.62
CA ALA A 1041 -54.62 35.31 85.60
C ALA A 1041 -54.11 34.84 84.23
N TYR A 1042 -53.08 35.48 83.71
CA TYR A 1042 -52.45 35.17 82.44
C TYR A 1042 -51.13 34.46 82.66
N TYR A 1043 -50.91 33.34 81.97
CA TYR A 1043 -49.69 32.55 82.08
C TYR A 1043 -48.98 32.50 80.73
N ARG A 1044 -47.65 32.52 80.77
CA ARG A 1044 -46.79 32.16 79.64
C ARG A 1044 -45.61 31.35 80.16
N VAL A 1045 -44.99 30.58 79.27
CA VAL A 1045 -43.78 29.83 79.57
C VAL A 1045 -42.64 30.49 78.79
N LYS A 1046 -41.55 30.80 79.48
CA LYS A 1046 -40.32 31.35 78.94
C LYS A 1046 -39.29 30.24 78.87
N GLN A 1047 -38.93 29.79 77.69
CA GLN A 1047 -37.86 28.83 77.48
C GLN A 1047 -36.51 29.56 77.51
N ILE A 1048 -35.49 28.98 78.16
CA ILE A 1048 -34.14 29.56 78.29
C ILE A 1048 -33.11 28.52 77.86
N ASP A 1049 -32.23 28.89 76.94
CA ASP A 1049 -31.12 28.07 76.47
C ASP A 1049 -29.92 28.13 77.42
N PHE A 1050 -28.98 27.19 77.30
CA PHE A 1050 -27.72 27.19 78.07
C PHE A 1050 -26.85 28.43 77.86
N ASP A 1051 -27.03 29.16 76.75
CA ASP A 1051 -26.35 30.43 76.47
C ASP A 1051 -27.07 31.67 77.03
N GLY A 1052 -28.21 31.47 77.70
CA GLY A 1052 -29.02 32.51 78.33
C GLY A 1052 -30.01 33.21 77.39
N LYS A 1053 -30.07 32.84 76.10
CA LYS A 1053 -31.15 33.30 75.20
C LYS A 1053 -32.48 32.70 75.63
N TYR A 1054 -33.58 33.38 75.28
CA TYR A 1054 -34.90 32.94 75.68
C TYR A 1054 -35.98 33.24 74.64
N GLU A 1055 -37.03 32.43 74.67
CA GLU A 1055 -38.24 32.61 73.85
C GLU A 1055 -39.50 32.40 74.71
N TYR A 1056 -40.57 33.15 74.41
CA TYR A 1056 -41.85 33.01 75.12
C TYR A 1056 -42.84 32.19 74.31
N SER A 1057 -43.60 31.35 75.00
CA SER A 1057 -44.83 30.78 74.47
C SER A 1057 -45.90 31.85 74.25
N LYS A 1058 -46.97 31.47 73.54
CA LYS A 1058 -48.23 32.25 73.60
C LYS A 1058 -48.72 32.40 75.05
N VAL A 1059 -49.36 33.53 75.34
CA VAL A 1059 -50.02 33.78 76.63
C VAL A 1059 -51.36 33.06 76.69
N VAL A 1060 -51.65 32.35 77.77
CA VAL A 1060 -52.93 31.69 78.04
C VAL A 1060 -53.62 32.31 79.25
N ALA A 1061 -54.89 32.64 79.13
CA ALA A 1061 -55.68 33.25 80.20
C ALA A 1061 -56.46 32.18 80.98
N VAL A 1062 -56.34 32.18 82.30
CA VAL A 1062 -57.12 31.37 83.24
C VAL A 1062 -58.13 32.29 83.90
N LYS A 1063 -59.40 32.15 83.54
CA LYS A 1063 -60.48 33.01 84.02
C LYS A 1063 -60.65 32.93 85.55
N ALA A 1064 -61.08 34.05 86.13
CA ALA A 1064 -61.52 34.18 87.52
C ALA A 1064 -62.45 33.03 87.94
N GLY A 1065 -62.19 32.41 89.09
CA GLY A 1065 -63.19 31.55 89.73
C GLY A 1065 -64.38 32.39 90.16
N LYS A 1066 -65.62 31.93 89.96
CA LYS A 1066 -66.83 32.67 90.35
C LYS A 1066 -66.75 33.04 91.84
N GLU A 1067 -66.49 34.32 92.13
CA GLU A 1067 -66.62 34.86 93.48
C GLU A 1067 -68.10 34.99 93.85
N ALA A 1068 -68.45 34.44 95.01
CA ALA A 1068 -69.73 34.68 95.65
C ALA A 1068 -69.76 36.13 96.17
N LEU A 1069 -70.80 36.89 95.81
CA LEU A 1069 -71.10 38.21 96.36
C LEU A 1069 -71.13 38.15 97.90
N ALA A 1070 -70.30 38.96 98.57
CA ALA A 1070 -70.44 39.17 100.01
C ALA A 1070 -71.77 39.90 100.29
N GLN A 1071 -72.74 39.22 100.90
CA GLN A 1071 -73.98 39.84 101.40
C GLN A 1071 -73.64 40.83 102.53
N VAL A 1072 -74.19 42.05 102.46
CA VAL A 1072 -74.14 43.01 103.57
C VAL A 1072 -75.03 42.49 104.69
N ALA A 1073 -74.46 42.27 105.88
CA ALA A 1073 -75.21 41.79 107.04
C ALA A 1073 -75.56 42.96 107.98
N LEU A 1074 -76.77 42.92 108.55
CA LEU A 1074 -77.27 43.89 109.53
C LEU A 1074 -77.43 43.22 110.89
N TYR A 1075 -76.89 43.82 111.95
CA TYR A 1075 -77.03 43.33 113.34
C TYR A 1075 -77.09 44.50 114.34
N PRO A 1076 -77.85 44.39 115.46
CA PRO A 1076 -78.86 43.38 115.70
C PRO A 1076 -80.07 43.61 114.80
N ASN A 1077 -80.71 42.53 114.34
CA ASN A 1077 -81.96 42.59 113.61
C ASN A 1077 -82.86 41.46 114.14
N PRO A 1078 -83.90 41.75 114.96
CA PRO A 1078 -84.47 43.09 115.24
C PRO A 1078 -83.55 44.05 116.02
N SER A 1079 -83.69 45.35 115.78
CA SER A 1079 -82.91 46.44 116.42
C SER A 1079 -83.78 47.30 117.35
N GLN A 1080 -83.20 47.88 118.40
CA GLN A 1080 -83.85 48.88 119.25
C GLN A 1080 -83.30 50.28 118.96
N ASP A 1081 -81.99 50.51 119.11
CA ASP A 1081 -81.42 51.86 119.01
C ASP A 1081 -80.57 52.09 117.75
N PHE A 1082 -79.73 51.12 117.39
CA PHE A 1082 -78.80 51.20 116.25
C PHE A 1082 -78.75 49.90 115.45
N LEU A 1083 -78.43 50.01 114.15
CA LEU A 1083 -78.05 48.89 113.28
C LEU A 1083 -76.57 49.02 112.87
N HIS A 1084 -75.82 47.95 113.02
CA HIS A 1084 -74.44 47.83 112.52
C HIS A 1084 -74.45 47.21 111.12
N LEU A 1085 -73.69 47.83 110.21
CA LEU A 1085 -73.47 47.31 108.86
C LEU A 1085 -72.12 46.58 108.84
N LEU A 1086 -72.16 45.29 108.53
CA LEU A 1086 -70.97 44.45 108.41
C LEU A 1086 -70.71 44.09 106.95
N ASN A 1087 -69.43 43.85 106.64
CA ASN A 1087 -68.95 43.45 105.30
C ASN A 1087 -69.23 44.49 104.21
N ILE A 1088 -69.30 45.77 104.57
CA ILE A 1088 -69.37 46.90 103.63
C ILE A 1088 -68.46 48.05 104.09
N THR A 1089 -67.68 48.59 103.16
CA THR A 1089 -66.94 49.85 103.35
C THR A 1089 -67.77 51.01 102.83
N ILE A 1090 -68.10 51.96 103.71
CA ILE A 1090 -68.95 53.11 103.40
C ILE A 1090 -68.07 54.33 103.08
N GLU A 1091 -68.17 54.83 101.85
CA GLU A 1091 -67.47 56.04 101.38
C GLU A 1091 -68.30 57.31 101.67
N PRO A 1092 -67.71 58.51 101.78
CA PRO A 1092 -68.44 59.76 102.06
C PRO A 1092 -69.57 60.10 101.07
N SER A 1093 -69.50 59.60 99.84
CA SER A 1093 -70.53 59.78 98.80
C SER A 1093 -71.66 58.74 98.84
N THR A 1094 -71.60 57.77 99.77
CA THR A 1094 -72.59 56.69 99.90
C THR A 1094 -73.89 57.23 100.50
N MET A 1095 -75.00 57.02 99.82
CA MET A 1095 -76.33 57.39 100.32
C MET A 1095 -76.96 56.20 101.05
N ILE A 1096 -77.40 56.42 102.29
CA ILE A 1096 -78.18 55.44 103.05
C ILE A 1096 -79.56 56.04 103.35
N GLU A 1097 -80.61 55.32 102.96
CA GLU A 1097 -81.98 55.68 103.26
C GLU A 1097 -82.74 54.52 103.90
N ILE A 1098 -83.67 54.87 104.80
CA ILE A 1098 -84.58 53.92 105.43
C ILE A 1098 -85.94 54.09 104.78
N LEU A 1099 -86.49 52.98 104.30
CA LEU A 1099 -87.81 52.91 103.68
C LEU A 1099 -88.75 52.11 104.58
N ASP A 1100 -90.03 52.46 104.59
CA ASP A 1100 -91.05 51.60 105.20
C ASP A 1100 -91.27 50.32 104.37
N ALA A 1101 -92.10 49.42 104.89
CA ALA A 1101 -92.46 48.18 104.21
C ALA A 1101 -93.14 48.37 102.83
N LYS A 1102 -93.62 49.59 102.51
CA LYS A 1102 -94.20 49.94 101.19
C LYS A 1102 -93.18 50.60 100.26
N GLY A 1103 -91.93 50.76 100.69
CA GLY A 1103 -90.85 51.38 99.92
C GLY A 1103 -90.85 52.91 99.95
N LYS A 1104 -91.70 53.56 100.78
CA LYS A 1104 -91.69 55.01 100.97
C LYS A 1104 -90.51 55.40 101.86
N ARG A 1105 -89.74 56.40 101.44
CA ARG A 1105 -88.61 56.92 102.22
C ARG A 1105 -89.08 57.56 103.52
N ILE A 1106 -88.64 57.01 104.64
CA ILE A 1106 -88.95 57.48 106.01
C ILE A 1106 -87.85 58.42 106.49
N ASN A 1107 -86.59 58.05 106.24
CA ASN A 1107 -85.46 58.90 106.59
C ASN A 1107 -84.29 58.72 105.60
N GLN A 1108 -83.45 59.73 105.49
CA GLN A 1108 -82.18 59.68 104.76
C GLN A 1108 -81.10 60.13 105.73
N ILE A 1109 -80.12 59.26 105.99
CA ILE A 1109 -79.18 59.44 107.09
C ILE A 1109 -77.77 59.45 106.53
N LYS A 1110 -76.94 60.39 107.00
CA LYS A 1110 -75.50 60.31 106.79
C LYS A 1110 -74.93 59.31 107.80
N PRO A 1111 -74.21 58.26 107.37
CA PRO A 1111 -73.69 57.24 108.28
C PRO A 1111 -72.77 57.85 109.33
N VAL A 1112 -72.92 57.40 110.59
CA VAL A 1112 -72.05 57.81 111.69
C VAL A 1112 -70.99 56.74 111.86
N LEU A 1113 -69.72 57.13 111.76
CA LEU A 1113 -68.58 56.26 112.04
C LEU A 1113 -68.28 56.32 113.53
N THR A 1114 -68.49 55.20 114.22
CA THR A 1114 -68.09 55.03 115.62
C THR A 1114 -66.98 53.99 115.67
N GLY A 1115 -65.72 54.43 115.60
CA GLY A 1115 -64.57 53.55 115.48
C GLY A 1115 -64.54 52.80 114.14
N GLU A 1116 -64.30 51.48 114.17
CA GLU A 1116 -64.18 50.62 112.98
C GLU A 1116 -65.52 50.09 112.42
N ALA A 1117 -66.66 50.41 113.05
CA ALA A 1117 -67.98 49.95 112.60
C ALA A 1117 -68.86 51.11 112.14
N THR A 1118 -69.55 50.93 111.00
CA THR A 1118 -70.57 51.90 110.54
C THR A 1118 -71.92 51.57 111.17
N VAL A 1119 -72.54 52.55 111.84
CA VAL A 1119 -73.84 52.40 112.48
C VAL A 1119 -74.90 53.32 111.88
N VAL A 1120 -76.13 52.83 111.86
CA VAL A 1120 -77.33 53.58 111.46
C VAL A 1120 -78.25 53.70 112.67
N PRO A 1121 -78.44 54.90 113.24
CA PRO A 1121 -79.38 55.12 114.33
C PRO A 1121 -80.82 54.88 113.86
N VAL A 1122 -81.56 54.04 114.58
CA VAL A 1122 -82.95 53.66 114.26
C VAL A 1122 -83.90 53.87 115.44
N GLN A 1123 -83.41 54.34 116.59
CA GLN A 1123 -84.21 54.66 117.79
C GLN A 1123 -85.41 55.58 117.53
N HIS A 1124 -85.33 56.44 116.52
CA HIS A 1124 -86.37 57.41 116.15
C HIS A 1124 -87.51 56.80 115.30
N LEU A 1125 -87.39 55.53 114.90
CA LEU A 1125 -88.41 54.82 114.11
C LEU A 1125 -89.40 54.12 115.04
N SER A 1126 -90.69 54.16 114.70
CA SER A 1126 -91.71 53.34 115.35
C SER A 1126 -91.48 51.85 115.09
N SER A 1127 -91.86 50.97 116.02
CA SER A 1127 -91.75 49.51 115.87
C SER A 1127 -92.39 49.02 114.56
N GLY A 1128 -91.67 48.23 113.77
CA GLY A 1128 -92.11 47.84 112.43
C GLY A 1128 -91.00 47.27 111.55
N THR A 1129 -91.36 46.81 110.35
CA THR A 1129 -90.39 46.33 109.36
C THR A 1129 -89.98 47.45 108.41
N TYR A 1130 -88.68 47.62 108.22
CA TYR A 1130 -88.09 48.63 107.35
C TYR A 1130 -87.07 48.00 106.40
N ILE A 1131 -86.75 48.74 105.33
CA ILE A 1131 -85.70 48.37 104.37
C ILE A 1131 -84.61 49.43 104.44
N LEU A 1132 -83.38 49.00 104.72
CA LEU A 1132 -82.20 49.83 104.57
C LEU A 1132 -81.72 49.73 103.12
N ARG A 1133 -81.71 50.85 102.40
CA ARG A 1133 -81.17 50.93 101.04
C ARG A 1133 -79.85 51.70 101.07
N ILE A 1134 -78.81 51.08 100.51
CA ILE A 1134 -77.46 51.64 100.41
C ILE A 1134 -77.13 51.77 98.92
N GLN A 1135 -76.81 52.99 98.49
CA GLN A 1135 -76.41 53.26 97.11
C GLN A 1135 -74.92 53.66 97.06
N LYS A 1136 -74.09 52.80 96.45
CA LYS A 1136 -72.64 52.99 96.29
C LYS A 1136 -72.24 52.86 94.82
N ALA A 1137 -71.59 53.88 94.28
CA ALA A 1137 -71.03 53.89 92.91
C ALA A 1137 -72.00 53.36 91.82
N GLY A 1138 -73.27 53.78 91.87
CA GLY A 1138 -74.31 53.37 90.91
C GLY A 1138 -74.99 52.03 91.20
N THR A 1139 -74.53 51.26 92.19
CA THR A 1139 -75.11 49.98 92.62
C THR A 1139 -76.03 50.17 93.84
N ILE A 1140 -77.20 49.52 93.84
CA ILE A 1140 -78.18 49.57 94.93
C ILE A 1140 -78.18 48.24 95.69
N LEU A 1141 -77.92 48.29 96.99
CA LEU A 1141 -78.05 47.16 97.92
C LEU A 1141 -79.22 47.43 98.86
N GLN A 1142 -80.02 46.40 99.15
CA GLN A 1142 -81.19 46.50 100.01
C GLN A 1142 -81.18 45.36 101.03
N GLN A 1143 -81.33 45.67 102.31
CA GLN A 1143 -81.45 44.69 103.37
C GLN A 1143 -82.60 45.06 104.32
N ARG A 1144 -83.46 44.08 104.61
CA ARG A 1144 -84.63 44.26 105.48
C ARG A 1144 -84.23 44.14 106.94
N PHE A 1145 -84.75 45.01 107.80
CA PHE A 1145 -84.64 44.89 109.25
C PHE A 1145 -85.96 45.17 109.97
N VAL A 1146 -86.05 44.69 111.21
CA VAL A 1146 -87.18 44.91 112.11
C VAL A 1146 -86.72 45.86 113.21
N LYS A 1147 -87.47 46.94 113.43
CA LYS A 1147 -87.35 47.80 114.60
C LYS A 1147 -88.33 47.29 115.66
N LEU A 1148 -87.82 46.98 116.85
CA LEU A 1148 -88.63 46.64 118.02
C LEU A 1148 -89.25 47.88 118.65
#